data_AF-A0A5F9DEW1-F1
#
_entry.id   AF-A0A5F9DEW1-F1
#
_cell.length_a   1.000
_cell.length_b   1.000
_cell.length_c   1.000
_cell.angle_alpha   90.00
_cell.angle_beta   90.00
_cell.angle_gamma   90.00
#
_symmetry.space_group_name_H-M   'P 1'
#
loop_
_entity.id
_entity.type
_entity.pdbx_description
1 polymer ?
#
loop_
_entity_poly.entity_id
_entity_poly.type
_entity_poly.pdbx_seq_one_letter_code
_entity_poly.pdbx_strand_id
1 'polypeptide(L)'
;MIPLYDKGDFILKIEPPLGWSFEPTNVELYVDGVNDICTKGGDINFVFTGFSVNGKVLSKGQPLGPAGVQVSLRSTGTEAKIQSTVTQPGGKFAFFKVLPGDYEILATHPTWALKEASTTVRVTNSNANAASPLIVAGYNVSGSVRSDGEPMKGVKFLLFSSLVTKEDVLGCSVSPVPGFQPPDESLVYLCYAVSKEDGSFSFYSLPSGDYTVIPFYRGERITFDVAPSRLDFTVEHDSLRIEPVFHVMGFSVTGRVLNGPEGEGVPEAVVTLNSQIKVKTKADGSFRLENITTGTYTIQAHKDHLYFDTVTIKIAPNTPQLADIIATGFSVCGQISILRFPDTVKQMSKYKVVLSSQDKDKSLVTVETDAHGSFCFKAKPGSYKVQVLVPEAESRAGLTLKPHVFPLTVTDRPVMDVAFVQFLASVSGKVSCLDTCGDLLVTLQALSRQGEKRSLQLSGKVNSMTFTFDNVLPGKYKVSIVHEDWCWKNKSVEVEAVEEDVAAVEFRQTGYMLRCSLSHAITLEFYQDGNGPENVGIYNLSKGVNRFCLSKPGVYKVTPRSCHRFEQAFYTYDTSSPSILTLTAIRHHVLGTITTDKMMDVTVTIKSSIDSEPALVLGPLKSVQELRREQQLAQIETRRQEREKNGKEEGGEGSTKPPVQEMVEELQGPFSYDFSYWARSGEKITVTPSSKELLFYPPSMEAVVSGESCPGKLIEIQGKAGLFLEGQIHPELEGVEIVISEKGASSPLITVFTDDRGAYSVGPLHSDLEYTVTSQKEGYVLTAVEGTIGDFKAYALAGVSFEIKAEDDQPLPGVLLSLSGGVFRSNLLTQDNGILTFSNLSPGQYYFKPMMKEFRFEPSSQMIEVQEGQNLRITITGYRTAYSCYGTVSIYGEDTVTDEEGKFRLRGLLPGCVYHVQLKAEGNDHIERALPHHRVIEVGNNDIDDVNIIVFRQINQFDLSGNVITSSEYLPTLWVKLYKSDNLDNPIQTVSLGQSLFFHFPPLLRDGENYVVLLDSTLPRSQYDYGLPQVSFAAVGYHKHVTLIFNPTRKLPEQDIAQGSYIALPLTLLVLLAGYNHDKLIPLLLQLTSRLQGVRALGQAASDNSGPEDVKRQAKKQKTRRT
;
A
#
# COMPACT_ATOMS: atom_id res chain seq x y z
N MET A 1 72.64 -100.45 -110.12
CA MET A 1 73.87 -99.70 -110.43
C MET A 1 73.46 -98.42 -111.13
N ILE A 2 73.83 -97.25 -110.62
CA ILE A 2 73.57 -95.95 -111.25
C ILE A 2 74.90 -95.51 -111.88
N PRO A 3 74.98 -95.32 -113.21
CA PRO A 3 76.21 -94.87 -113.83
C PRO A 3 76.39 -93.36 -113.60
N LEU A 4 77.62 -92.95 -113.32
CA LEU A 4 78.02 -91.56 -113.18
C LEU A 4 79.15 -91.29 -114.16
N TYR A 5 79.03 -90.23 -114.96
CA TYR A 5 79.93 -89.96 -116.10
C TYR A 5 80.82 -88.73 -115.91
N ASP A 6 80.47 -87.84 -114.97
CA ASP A 6 81.17 -86.59 -114.70
C ASP A 6 81.97 -86.67 -113.39
N LYS A 7 83.06 -85.90 -113.32
CA LYS A 7 83.91 -85.77 -112.13
C LYS A 7 83.48 -84.55 -111.30
N GLY A 8 83.48 -84.69 -109.98
CA GLY A 8 83.08 -83.63 -109.06
C GLY A 8 82.46 -84.16 -107.76
N ASP A 9 81.88 -83.24 -107.00
CA ASP A 9 81.35 -83.49 -105.67
C ASP A 9 79.82 -83.60 -105.73
N PHE A 10 79.29 -84.76 -105.37
CA PHE A 10 77.86 -85.09 -105.42
C PHE A 10 77.33 -85.50 -104.04
N ILE A 11 76.02 -85.35 -103.82
CA ILE A 11 75.36 -85.86 -102.61
C ILE A 11 74.26 -86.84 -103.03
N LEU A 12 74.47 -88.14 -102.79
CA LEU A 12 73.47 -89.16 -103.03
C LEU A 12 72.56 -89.27 -101.80
N LYS A 13 71.29 -88.87 -101.94
CA LYS A 13 70.28 -88.88 -100.87
C LYS A 13 69.21 -89.92 -101.16
N ILE A 14 68.74 -90.64 -100.13
CA ILE A 14 67.56 -91.51 -100.23
C ILE A 14 66.29 -90.74 -99.84
N GLU A 15 65.21 -90.93 -100.59
CA GLU A 15 63.88 -90.39 -100.27
C GLU A 15 62.91 -91.57 -100.02
N PRO A 16 62.84 -92.07 -98.78
CA PRO A 16 62.00 -93.22 -98.44
C PRO A 16 60.53 -92.82 -98.19
N PRO A 17 59.58 -93.78 -98.18
CA PRO A 17 58.20 -93.50 -97.80
C PRO A 17 58.10 -92.90 -96.39
N LEU A 18 57.15 -91.98 -96.17
CA LEU A 18 56.96 -91.31 -94.89
C LEU A 18 56.94 -92.30 -93.71
N GLY A 19 57.78 -92.06 -92.69
CA GLY A 19 57.95 -92.90 -91.51
C GLY A 19 59.00 -94.02 -91.63
N TRP A 20 59.38 -94.43 -92.85
CA TRP A 20 60.50 -95.35 -93.06
C TRP A 20 61.82 -94.63 -92.82
N SER A 21 62.72 -95.27 -92.08
CA SER A 21 63.99 -94.71 -91.65
C SER A 21 65.16 -95.47 -92.27
N PHE A 22 66.17 -94.75 -92.75
CA PHE A 22 67.38 -95.28 -93.37
C PHE A 22 68.62 -94.59 -92.81
N GLU A 23 69.75 -95.29 -92.77
CA GLU A 23 71.02 -94.78 -92.25
C GLU A 23 72.20 -95.26 -93.12
N PRO A 24 73.09 -94.36 -93.58
CA PRO A 24 72.92 -92.90 -93.57
C PRO A 24 71.72 -92.45 -94.44
N THR A 25 71.23 -91.22 -94.27
CA THR A 25 70.13 -90.67 -95.11
C THR A 25 70.65 -90.05 -96.42
N ASN A 26 71.95 -89.74 -96.46
CA ASN A 26 72.66 -89.21 -97.61
C ASN A 26 74.15 -89.54 -97.49
N VAL A 27 74.85 -89.60 -98.62
CA VAL A 27 76.29 -89.88 -98.71
C VAL A 27 76.92 -88.86 -99.66
N GLU A 28 77.95 -88.19 -99.19
CA GLU A 28 78.77 -87.28 -99.99
C GLU A 28 79.79 -88.09 -100.81
N LEU A 29 79.90 -87.76 -102.10
CA LEU A 29 80.64 -88.53 -103.11
C LEU A 29 81.58 -87.61 -103.88
N TYR A 30 82.86 -87.68 -103.53
CA TYR A 30 83.95 -86.96 -104.18
C TYR A 30 84.52 -87.83 -105.31
N VAL A 31 84.15 -87.56 -106.55
CA VAL A 31 84.44 -88.43 -107.70
C VAL A 31 85.60 -87.86 -108.54
N ASP A 32 86.81 -88.32 -108.24
CA ASP A 32 88.05 -87.95 -108.94
C ASP A 32 88.29 -88.78 -110.22
N GLY A 33 87.57 -89.88 -110.42
CA GLY A 33 87.72 -90.79 -111.55
C GLY A 33 89.03 -91.59 -111.54
N VAL A 34 89.64 -91.81 -110.36
CA VAL A 34 90.89 -92.57 -110.18
C VAL A 34 90.90 -93.35 -108.86
N ASN A 35 90.59 -92.67 -107.75
CA ASN A 35 90.65 -93.21 -106.39
C ASN A 35 89.31 -93.20 -105.62
N ASP A 36 88.27 -92.57 -106.16
CA ASP A 36 86.93 -92.57 -105.58
C ASP A 36 86.26 -93.95 -105.52
N ILE A 37 85.19 -94.05 -104.74
CA ILE A 37 84.49 -95.32 -104.49
C ILE A 37 83.67 -95.82 -105.70
N CYS A 38 83.22 -94.92 -106.58
CA CYS A 38 82.46 -95.30 -107.78
C CYS A 38 83.40 -95.91 -108.84
N THR A 39 84.55 -95.28 -109.09
CA THR A 39 85.61 -95.80 -109.97
C THR A 39 86.16 -97.14 -109.48
N LYS A 40 86.21 -97.36 -108.16
CA LYS A 40 86.61 -98.63 -107.54
C LYS A 40 85.49 -99.68 -107.46
N GLY A 41 84.27 -99.36 -107.89
CA GLY A 41 83.13 -100.29 -107.88
C GLY A 41 82.64 -100.67 -106.49
N GLY A 42 82.79 -99.78 -105.48
CA GLY A 42 82.33 -100.01 -104.12
C GLY A 42 80.85 -99.66 -103.92
N ASP A 43 80.12 -100.51 -103.20
CA ASP A 43 78.68 -100.32 -102.94
C ASP A 43 78.38 -99.24 -101.89
N ILE A 44 77.45 -98.34 -102.23
CA ILE A 44 76.92 -97.32 -101.30
C ILE A 44 75.60 -97.85 -100.71
N ASN A 45 75.68 -98.35 -99.47
CA ASN A 45 74.56 -99.04 -98.83
C ASN A 45 73.75 -98.13 -97.91
N PHE A 46 72.48 -97.90 -98.24
CA PHE A 46 71.49 -97.24 -97.39
C PHE A 46 70.77 -98.30 -96.56
N VAL A 47 71.10 -98.43 -95.27
CA VAL A 47 70.57 -99.49 -94.42
C VAL A 47 69.22 -99.09 -93.84
N PHE A 48 68.18 -99.91 -94.05
CA PHE A 48 66.88 -99.71 -93.41
C PHE A 48 66.99 -99.89 -91.89
N THR A 49 66.56 -98.88 -91.13
CA THR A 49 66.67 -98.84 -89.66
C THR A 49 65.32 -98.95 -88.95
N GLY A 50 64.19 -98.93 -89.67
CA GLY A 50 62.87 -99.20 -89.12
C GLY A 50 61.77 -98.25 -89.60
N PHE A 51 60.55 -98.50 -89.13
CA PHE A 51 59.34 -97.74 -89.40
C PHE A 51 59.08 -96.68 -88.31
N SER A 52 57.99 -95.91 -88.46
CA SER A 52 57.46 -95.06 -87.39
C SER A 52 56.34 -95.73 -86.60
N VAL A 53 56.30 -95.44 -85.30
CA VAL A 53 55.21 -95.82 -84.38
C VAL A 53 54.59 -94.56 -83.85
N ASN A 54 53.29 -94.36 -84.09
CA ASN A 54 52.58 -93.12 -83.74
C ASN A 54 51.49 -93.37 -82.69
N GLY A 55 51.14 -92.36 -81.92
CA GLY A 55 50.05 -92.45 -80.96
C GLY A 55 49.62 -91.10 -80.38
N LYS A 56 48.69 -91.17 -79.42
CA LYS A 56 48.20 -90.00 -78.67
C LYS A 56 48.09 -90.31 -77.18
N VAL A 57 48.39 -89.30 -76.36
CA VAL A 57 47.86 -89.16 -75.00
C VAL A 57 46.69 -88.17 -75.06
N LEU A 58 45.55 -88.52 -74.47
CA LEU A 58 44.35 -87.67 -74.37
C LEU A 58 44.15 -87.20 -72.93
N SER A 59 43.44 -86.10 -72.75
CA SER A 59 42.87 -85.76 -71.45
C SER A 59 41.54 -86.48 -71.27
N LYS A 60 41.25 -86.97 -70.07
CA LYS A 60 39.99 -87.64 -69.72
C LYS A 60 38.78 -86.80 -70.16
N GLY A 61 37.90 -87.40 -70.98
CA GLY A 61 36.70 -86.76 -71.51
C GLY A 61 36.90 -85.91 -72.78
N GLN A 62 38.13 -85.70 -73.26
CA GLN A 62 38.42 -84.76 -74.35
C GLN A 62 39.02 -85.45 -75.60
N PRO A 63 38.80 -84.90 -76.82
CA PRO A 63 39.37 -85.43 -78.07
C PRO A 63 40.84 -85.03 -78.32
N LEU A 64 41.37 -84.17 -77.45
CA LEU A 64 42.74 -83.65 -77.45
C LEU A 64 43.42 -83.99 -76.11
N GLY A 65 44.72 -83.69 -76.00
CA GLY A 65 45.50 -83.99 -74.82
C GLY A 65 46.78 -83.16 -74.70
N PRO A 66 47.53 -83.38 -73.60
CA PRO A 66 48.62 -82.52 -73.17
C PRO A 66 49.89 -82.68 -73.99
N ALA A 67 50.66 -81.60 -74.08
CA ALA A 67 52.10 -81.69 -74.33
C ALA A 67 52.84 -82.13 -73.05
N GLY A 68 54.12 -82.49 -73.15
CA GLY A 68 54.97 -82.70 -71.96
C GLY A 68 54.91 -84.08 -71.29
N VAL A 69 53.97 -84.95 -71.67
CA VAL A 69 53.94 -86.33 -71.14
C VAL A 69 55.09 -87.13 -71.77
N GLN A 70 55.95 -87.72 -70.92
CA GLN A 70 57.02 -88.58 -71.40
C GLN A 70 56.45 -89.93 -71.80
N VAL A 71 56.72 -90.35 -73.04
CA VAL A 71 56.26 -91.62 -73.62
C VAL A 71 57.48 -92.44 -73.98
N SER A 72 57.51 -93.73 -73.62
CA SER A 72 58.64 -94.63 -73.87
C SER A 72 58.22 -95.97 -74.47
N LEU A 73 59.02 -96.47 -75.41
CA LEU A 73 58.81 -97.72 -76.13
C LEU A 73 59.73 -98.80 -75.55
N ARG A 74 59.17 -99.96 -75.17
CA ARG A 74 59.91 -101.16 -74.72
C ARG A 74 59.48 -102.37 -75.52
N SER A 75 60.35 -103.37 -75.67
CA SER A 75 59.96 -104.66 -76.29
C SER A 75 59.02 -105.40 -75.33
N THR A 76 57.94 -105.99 -75.84
CA THR A 76 56.99 -106.73 -74.99
C THR A 76 57.72 -107.85 -74.23
N GLY A 77 57.53 -107.89 -72.91
CA GLY A 77 58.22 -108.83 -72.02
C GLY A 77 59.62 -108.40 -71.54
N THR A 78 60.07 -107.17 -71.83
CA THR A 78 61.34 -106.63 -71.34
C THR A 78 61.15 -105.27 -70.66
N GLU A 79 61.97 -104.96 -69.65
CA GLU A 79 61.95 -103.64 -68.99
C GLU A 79 62.85 -102.60 -69.69
N ALA A 80 63.67 -103.03 -70.65
CA ALA A 80 64.59 -102.15 -71.37
C ALA A 80 63.84 -101.15 -72.26
N LYS A 81 63.98 -99.86 -71.94
CA LYS A 81 63.50 -98.76 -72.79
C LYS A 81 64.36 -98.68 -74.05
N ILE A 82 63.74 -98.81 -75.21
CA ILE A 82 64.38 -98.73 -76.52
C ILE A 82 64.47 -97.27 -76.97
N GLN A 83 63.37 -96.52 -76.80
CA GLN A 83 63.30 -95.10 -77.09
C GLN A 83 62.39 -94.38 -76.08
N SER A 84 62.60 -93.07 -75.93
CA SER A 84 61.66 -92.18 -75.26
C SER A 84 61.48 -90.89 -76.06
N THR A 85 60.29 -90.33 -75.96
CA THR A 85 59.85 -89.10 -76.62
C THR A 85 58.90 -88.35 -75.67
N VAL A 86 58.43 -87.17 -76.07
CA VAL A 86 57.51 -86.34 -75.28
C VAL A 86 56.33 -85.92 -76.15
N THR A 87 55.12 -85.86 -75.60
CA THR A 87 53.96 -85.44 -76.37
C THR A 87 54.05 -83.99 -76.82
N GLN A 88 53.63 -83.75 -78.05
CA GLN A 88 53.40 -82.43 -78.64
C GLN A 88 51.98 -81.93 -78.30
N PRO A 89 51.68 -80.62 -78.47
CA PRO A 89 50.32 -80.08 -78.30
C PRO A 89 49.26 -80.87 -79.07
N GLY A 90 48.12 -81.14 -78.44
CA GLY A 90 47.11 -82.07 -78.95
C GLY A 90 47.48 -83.54 -78.74
N GLY A 91 48.43 -83.84 -77.84
CA GLY A 91 48.70 -85.17 -77.30
C GLY A 91 49.54 -86.11 -78.14
N LYS A 92 49.98 -85.69 -79.33
CA LYS A 92 50.60 -86.57 -80.33
C LYS A 92 52.03 -86.97 -79.93
N PHE A 93 52.41 -88.22 -80.18
CA PHE A 93 53.79 -88.68 -80.10
C PHE A 93 54.14 -89.60 -81.28
N ALA A 94 55.44 -89.68 -81.59
CA ALA A 94 55.99 -90.59 -82.59
C ALA A 94 57.37 -91.11 -82.17
N PHE A 95 57.64 -92.37 -82.50
CA PHE A 95 58.95 -93.02 -82.50
C PHE A 95 59.37 -93.30 -83.96
N PHE A 96 60.67 -93.35 -84.22
CA PHE A 96 61.27 -93.56 -85.56
C PHE A 96 62.36 -94.63 -85.46
N LYS A 97 62.85 -95.20 -86.57
CA LYS A 97 63.80 -96.33 -86.55
C LYS A 97 63.31 -97.52 -85.68
N VAL A 98 62.02 -97.85 -85.73
CA VAL A 98 61.44 -99.00 -85.00
C VAL A 98 61.38 -100.22 -85.92
N LEU A 99 62.11 -101.28 -85.57
CA LEU A 99 62.14 -102.52 -86.34
C LEU A 99 60.81 -103.31 -86.23
N PRO A 100 60.59 -104.36 -87.05
CA PRO A 100 59.45 -105.27 -86.88
C PRO A 100 59.50 -105.97 -85.52
N GLY A 101 58.37 -106.03 -84.81
CA GLY A 101 58.29 -106.59 -83.46
C GLY A 101 57.03 -106.22 -82.69
N ASP A 102 56.84 -106.86 -81.54
CA ASP A 102 55.80 -106.52 -80.57
C ASP A 102 56.39 -105.63 -79.45
N TYR A 103 55.77 -104.47 -79.28
CA TYR A 103 56.21 -103.45 -78.34
C TYR A 103 55.09 -102.99 -77.42
N GLU A 104 55.49 -102.47 -76.27
CA GLU A 104 54.64 -101.77 -75.32
C GLU A 104 55.09 -100.32 -75.20
N ILE A 105 54.12 -99.43 -75.12
CA ILE A 105 54.29 -97.98 -74.97
C ILE A 105 53.81 -97.61 -73.57
N LEU A 106 54.69 -97.01 -72.78
CA LEU A 106 54.41 -96.49 -71.43
C LEU A 106 54.44 -94.97 -71.41
N ALA A 107 53.41 -94.33 -70.86
CA ALA A 107 53.39 -92.89 -70.58
C ALA A 107 53.53 -92.60 -69.07
N THR A 108 54.32 -91.59 -68.74
CA THR A 108 54.60 -91.14 -67.38
C THR A 108 54.70 -89.61 -67.31
N HIS A 109 54.19 -89.00 -66.25
CA HIS A 109 54.38 -87.58 -65.96
C HIS A 109 54.77 -87.38 -64.48
N PRO A 110 55.61 -86.38 -64.11
CA PRO A 110 56.02 -86.19 -62.71
C PRO A 110 54.90 -85.78 -61.74
N THR A 111 53.83 -85.14 -62.24
CA THR A 111 52.77 -84.57 -61.39
C THR A 111 51.35 -85.06 -61.70
N TRP A 112 51.08 -85.55 -62.92
CA TRP A 112 49.72 -85.89 -63.36
C TRP A 112 49.48 -87.39 -63.25
N ALA A 113 48.32 -87.76 -62.69
CA ALA A 113 47.86 -89.15 -62.72
C ALA A 113 47.44 -89.54 -64.14
N LEU A 114 47.88 -90.70 -64.62
CA LEU A 114 47.37 -91.33 -65.84
C LEU A 114 46.33 -92.39 -65.46
N LYS A 115 45.18 -92.38 -66.14
CA LYS A 115 44.15 -93.42 -66.05
C LYS A 115 44.55 -94.63 -66.89
N GLU A 116 45.06 -94.37 -68.10
CA GLU A 116 45.49 -95.41 -69.06
C GLU A 116 46.93 -95.08 -69.43
N ALA A 117 47.87 -95.72 -68.71
CA ALA A 117 49.31 -95.40 -68.73
C ALA A 117 50.14 -96.32 -69.64
N SER A 118 49.56 -97.41 -70.15
CA SER A 118 50.19 -98.33 -71.10
C SER A 118 49.28 -98.70 -72.26
N THR A 119 49.88 -98.99 -73.42
CA THR A 119 49.23 -99.55 -74.62
C THR A 119 50.24 -100.37 -75.41
N THR A 120 49.78 -101.31 -76.24
CA THR A 120 50.66 -102.11 -77.10
C THR A 120 50.68 -101.61 -78.55
N VAL A 121 51.68 -102.06 -79.32
CA VAL A 121 51.78 -101.88 -80.77
C VAL A 121 52.55 -103.04 -81.40
N ARG A 122 52.06 -103.53 -82.54
CA ARG A 122 52.73 -104.55 -83.37
C ARG A 122 53.24 -103.88 -84.65
N VAL A 123 54.54 -103.87 -84.85
CA VAL A 123 55.20 -103.37 -86.07
C VAL A 123 55.49 -104.55 -86.99
N THR A 124 55.10 -104.45 -88.26
CA THR A 124 55.26 -105.54 -89.25
C THR A 124 56.13 -105.08 -90.42
N ASN A 125 55.55 -104.78 -91.57
CA ASN A 125 56.23 -104.29 -92.78
C ASN A 125 55.82 -102.86 -93.16
N SER A 126 55.26 -102.11 -92.21
CA SER A 126 54.82 -100.72 -92.36
C SER A 126 54.84 -99.99 -91.01
N ASN A 127 54.65 -98.67 -91.06
CA ASN A 127 54.40 -97.86 -89.86
C ASN A 127 53.19 -98.39 -89.08
N ALA A 128 53.24 -98.26 -87.76
CA ALA A 128 52.17 -98.71 -86.88
C ALA A 128 51.60 -97.57 -86.02
N ASN A 129 50.42 -97.81 -85.45
CA ASN A 129 49.79 -96.95 -84.46
C ASN A 129 49.60 -97.72 -83.16
N ALA A 130 49.65 -97.01 -82.03
CA ALA A 130 49.26 -97.57 -80.73
C ALA A 130 47.83 -98.15 -80.77
N ALA A 131 47.62 -99.30 -80.11
CA ALA A 131 46.34 -100.01 -80.10
C ALA A 131 45.20 -99.21 -79.42
N SER A 132 45.52 -98.42 -78.39
CA SER A 132 44.62 -97.46 -77.76
C SER A 132 45.33 -96.11 -77.56
N PRO A 133 44.59 -95.00 -77.39
CA PRO A 133 45.16 -93.81 -76.78
C PRO A 133 45.59 -94.11 -75.34
N LEU A 134 46.52 -93.30 -74.84
CA LEU A 134 46.85 -93.20 -73.42
C LEU A 134 46.03 -92.06 -72.82
N ILE A 135 45.69 -92.08 -71.52
CA ILE A 135 44.77 -91.08 -70.93
C ILE A 135 45.33 -90.50 -69.63
N VAL A 136 45.48 -89.16 -69.58
CA VAL A 136 45.69 -88.39 -68.34
C VAL A 136 44.37 -88.23 -67.62
N ALA A 137 44.33 -88.63 -66.34
CA ALA A 137 43.11 -88.63 -65.52
C ALA A 137 42.64 -87.22 -65.15
N GLY A 138 43.57 -86.30 -64.92
CA GLY A 138 43.30 -84.92 -64.54
C GLY A 138 44.54 -84.18 -64.02
N TYR A 139 44.41 -82.87 -63.89
CA TYR A 139 45.49 -81.92 -63.66
C TYR A 139 45.48 -81.33 -62.25
N ASN A 140 46.63 -80.85 -61.80
CA ASN A 140 46.77 -80.17 -60.51
C ASN A 140 46.21 -78.74 -60.64
N VAL A 141 45.34 -78.34 -59.73
CA VAL A 141 44.83 -76.96 -59.65
C VAL A 141 45.16 -76.37 -58.29
N SER A 142 45.71 -75.17 -58.25
CA SER A 142 46.20 -74.53 -57.02
C SER A 142 45.78 -73.08 -56.88
N GLY A 143 45.63 -72.59 -55.66
CA GLY A 143 45.33 -71.19 -55.35
C GLY A 143 45.86 -70.80 -53.97
N SER A 144 45.65 -69.55 -53.56
CA SER A 144 46.03 -69.08 -52.23
C SER A 144 45.06 -68.06 -51.64
N VAL A 145 45.10 -67.94 -50.32
CA VAL A 145 44.26 -67.02 -49.53
C VAL A 145 45.09 -66.24 -48.51
N ARG A 146 44.75 -64.95 -48.33
CA ARG A 146 45.42 -64.02 -47.42
C ARG A 146 44.43 -63.19 -46.59
N SER A 147 44.91 -62.62 -45.49
CA SER A 147 44.21 -61.64 -44.65
C SER A 147 45.19 -60.50 -44.37
N ASP A 148 44.84 -59.25 -44.69
CA ASP A 148 45.71 -58.06 -44.56
C ASP A 148 47.15 -58.25 -45.11
N GLY A 149 47.30 -59.12 -46.12
CA GLY A 149 48.58 -59.47 -46.76
C GLY A 149 49.26 -60.75 -46.22
N GLU A 150 48.91 -61.21 -45.01
CA GLU A 150 49.44 -62.44 -44.40
C GLU A 150 48.74 -63.71 -44.92
N PRO A 151 49.41 -64.87 -45.00
CA PRO A 151 48.80 -66.14 -45.44
C PRO A 151 47.79 -66.68 -44.43
N MET A 152 46.62 -67.15 -44.89
CA MET A 152 45.54 -67.61 -44.00
C MET A 152 45.34 -69.14 -44.03
N LYS A 153 45.53 -69.79 -42.88
CA LYS A 153 45.33 -71.24 -42.67
C LYS A 153 43.86 -71.59 -42.37
N GLY A 154 43.39 -72.74 -42.85
CA GLY A 154 42.14 -73.35 -42.40
C GLY A 154 40.87 -72.94 -43.15
N VAL A 155 40.98 -72.07 -44.17
CA VAL A 155 39.86 -71.73 -45.07
C VAL A 155 39.54 -72.96 -45.93
N LYS A 156 38.26 -73.33 -46.04
CA LYS A 156 37.82 -74.44 -46.89
C LYS A 156 37.46 -73.92 -48.27
N PHE A 157 37.93 -74.60 -49.32
CA PHE A 157 37.62 -74.28 -50.71
C PHE A 157 36.76 -75.41 -51.28
N LEU A 158 35.46 -75.18 -51.38
CA LEU A 158 34.48 -76.15 -51.85
C LEU A 158 34.45 -76.12 -53.39
N LEU A 159 34.57 -77.27 -54.02
CA LEU A 159 34.61 -77.45 -55.47
C LEU A 159 33.30 -78.05 -55.99
N PHE A 160 32.79 -77.46 -57.07
CA PHE A 160 31.58 -77.86 -57.77
C PHE A 160 31.83 -77.99 -59.27
N SER A 161 31.03 -78.79 -59.96
CA SER A 161 30.93 -78.82 -61.42
C SER A 161 29.52 -79.25 -61.83
N SER A 162 29.15 -79.02 -63.09
CA SER A 162 27.92 -79.55 -63.71
C SER A 162 28.17 -80.75 -64.62
N LEU A 163 29.43 -81.03 -64.99
CA LEU A 163 29.82 -82.04 -65.97
C LEU A 163 30.71 -83.15 -65.40
N VAL A 164 31.49 -82.87 -64.36
CA VAL A 164 32.46 -83.81 -63.77
C VAL A 164 31.84 -84.49 -62.55
N THR A 165 31.99 -85.82 -62.43
CA THR A 165 31.45 -86.58 -61.28
C THR A 165 32.45 -86.62 -60.12
N LYS A 166 31.97 -87.04 -58.94
CA LYS A 166 32.73 -87.00 -57.68
C LYS A 166 33.81 -88.08 -57.59
N GLU A 167 33.62 -89.19 -58.29
CA GLU A 167 34.51 -90.34 -58.40
C GLU A 167 35.73 -90.04 -59.28
N ASP A 168 35.59 -89.02 -60.13
CA ASP A 168 36.55 -88.65 -61.16
C ASP A 168 37.64 -87.67 -60.68
N VAL A 169 37.53 -87.17 -59.44
CA VAL A 169 38.39 -86.15 -58.82
C VAL A 169 39.21 -86.72 -57.66
N LEU A 170 40.50 -86.38 -57.59
CA LEU A 170 41.42 -86.87 -56.55
C LEU A 170 42.11 -85.75 -55.75
N GLY A 171 42.40 -86.05 -54.47
CA GLY A 171 43.22 -85.22 -53.59
C GLY A 171 42.48 -84.18 -52.74
N CYS A 172 41.18 -84.35 -52.50
CA CYS A 172 40.36 -83.45 -51.71
C CYS A 172 39.35 -84.20 -50.81
N SER A 173 38.82 -83.52 -49.79
CA SER A 173 37.90 -84.10 -48.80
C SER A 173 36.47 -84.15 -49.31
N VAL A 174 35.86 -85.34 -49.33
CA VAL A 174 34.53 -85.59 -49.90
C VAL A 174 33.35 -85.36 -48.94
N SER A 175 33.62 -85.05 -47.67
CA SER A 175 32.63 -84.90 -46.59
C SER A 175 31.86 -83.56 -46.66
N PRO A 176 30.57 -83.54 -46.29
CA PRO A 176 29.77 -82.31 -46.28
C PRO A 176 30.30 -81.32 -45.24
N VAL A 177 30.25 -80.02 -45.57
CA VAL A 177 30.74 -78.95 -44.70
C VAL A 177 29.59 -78.43 -43.81
N PRO A 178 29.65 -78.58 -42.48
CA PRO A 178 28.53 -78.19 -41.61
C PRO A 178 28.26 -76.69 -41.65
N GLY A 179 26.97 -76.32 -41.79
CA GLY A 179 26.54 -74.92 -41.81
C GLY A 179 26.89 -74.14 -43.09
N PHE A 180 27.26 -74.84 -44.16
CA PHE A 180 27.24 -74.32 -45.54
C PHE A 180 25.94 -74.75 -46.22
N GLN A 181 25.32 -73.86 -46.99
CA GLN A 181 24.21 -74.17 -47.90
C GLN A 181 24.66 -73.80 -49.33
N PRO A 182 24.46 -74.67 -50.34
CA PRO A 182 24.81 -74.32 -51.71
C PRO A 182 23.95 -73.14 -52.19
N PRO A 183 24.54 -72.12 -52.83
CA PRO A 183 23.81 -70.93 -53.28
C PRO A 183 23.01 -71.15 -54.57
N ASP A 184 23.13 -72.32 -55.19
CA ASP A 184 22.60 -72.65 -56.51
C ASP A 184 22.34 -74.18 -56.56
N GLU A 185 21.15 -74.60 -56.97
CA GLU A 185 20.77 -76.03 -57.07
C GLU A 185 21.37 -76.72 -58.31
N SER A 186 21.88 -75.95 -59.29
CA SER A 186 22.46 -76.49 -60.52
C SER A 186 23.92 -76.97 -60.37
N LEU A 187 24.58 -76.64 -59.26
CA LEU A 187 25.99 -76.96 -59.01
C LEU A 187 26.15 -78.23 -58.17
N VAL A 188 26.69 -79.30 -58.77
CA VAL A 188 26.95 -80.56 -58.05
C VAL A 188 28.22 -80.44 -57.21
N TYR A 189 28.08 -80.69 -55.90
CA TYR A 189 29.19 -80.64 -54.95
C TYR A 189 30.12 -81.85 -55.07
N LEU A 190 31.40 -81.60 -55.38
CA LEU A 190 32.41 -82.65 -55.52
C LEU A 190 33.12 -82.91 -54.19
N CYS A 191 33.91 -81.94 -53.73
CA CYS A 191 34.80 -82.07 -52.56
C CYS A 191 35.25 -80.70 -52.02
N TYR A 192 36.09 -80.67 -50.98
CA TYR A 192 36.77 -79.46 -50.53
C TYR A 192 38.28 -79.64 -50.27
N ALA A 193 39.06 -78.60 -50.53
CA ALA A 193 40.44 -78.45 -50.08
C ALA A 193 40.50 -77.51 -48.85
N VAL A 194 41.62 -77.49 -48.13
CA VAL A 194 41.84 -76.59 -46.97
C VAL A 194 43.16 -75.83 -47.17
N SER A 195 43.18 -74.53 -46.85
CA SER A 195 44.41 -73.74 -46.92
C SER A 195 45.41 -74.12 -45.82
N LYS A 196 46.69 -74.24 -46.22
CA LYS A 196 47.83 -74.56 -45.36
C LYS A 196 48.37 -73.30 -44.66
N GLU A 197 49.48 -73.43 -43.94
CA GLU A 197 50.16 -72.33 -43.22
C GLU A 197 50.74 -71.25 -44.15
N ASP A 198 51.09 -71.60 -45.38
CA ASP A 198 51.48 -70.67 -46.45
C ASP A 198 50.28 -70.04 -47.18
N GLY A 199 49.05 -70.32 -46.71
CA GLY A 199 47.81 -69.88 -47.34
C GLY A 199 47.47 -70.63 -48.64
N SER A 200 48.27 -71.62 -49.08
CA SER A 200 48.01 -72.36 -50.31
C SER A 200 46.94 -73.44 -50.14
N PHE A 201 46.14 -73.64 -51.18
CA PHE A 201 45.23 -74.79 -51.33
C PHE A 201 45.41 -75.42 -52.71
N SER A 202 45.08 -76.71 -52.84
CA SER A 202 45.29 -77.44 -54.09
C SER A 202 44.36 -78.65 -54.23
N PHE A 203 43.84 -78.86 -55.44
CA PHE A 203 43.20 -80.09 -55.92
C PHE A 203 44.22 -80.86 -56.76
N TYR A 204 44.37 -82.18 -56.57
CA TYR A 204 45.51 -82.92 -57.12
C TYR A 204 45.29 -83.43 -58.55
N SER A 205 44.09 -83.93 -58.86
CA SER A 205 43.74 -84.37 -60.21
C SER A 205 42.29 -84.00 -60.51
N LEU A 206 42.11 -82.94 -61.31
CA LEU A 206 40.83 -82.48 -61.86
C LEU A 206 40.81 -82.80 -63.37
N PRO A 207 39.84 -83.59 -63.87
CA PRO A 207 39.61 -83.78 -65.30
C PRO A 207 39.39 -82.45 -66.05
N SER A 208 39.63 -82.44 -67.36
CA SER A 208 39.41 -81.25 -68.19
C SER A 208 37.92 -80.89 -68.28
N GLY A 209 37.55 -79.69 -67.86
CA GLY A 209 36.17 -79.23 -67.78
C GLY A 209 36.01 -77.98 -66.89
N ASP A 210 34.76 -77.55 -66.72
CA ASP A 210 34.40 -76.34 -65.98
C ASP A 210 34.08 -76.61 -64.51
N TYR A 211 34.54 -75.72 -63.64
CA TYR A 211 34.42 -75.82 -62.19
C TYR A 211 34.07 -74.47 -61.55
N THR A 212 33.41 -74.54 -60.39
CA THR A 212 33.21 -73.41 -59.48
C THR A 212 33.90 -73.71 -58.16
N VAL A 213 34.68 -72.77 -57.63
CA VAL A 213 35.21 -72.82 -56.26
C VAL A 213 34.56 -71.74 -55.38
N ILE A 214 34.15 -72.14 -54.18
CA ILE A 214 33.54 -71.27 -53.16
C ILE A 214 34.37 -71.36 -51.88
N PRO A 215 34.99 -70.26 -51.40
CA PRO A 215 35.63 -70.23 -50.09
C PRO A 215 34.59 -70.22 -48.96
N PHE A 216 34.88 -70.94 -47.88
CA PHE A 216 34.08 -70.97 -46.66
C PHE A 216 35.00 -71.04 -45.43
N TYR A 217 34.88 -70.07 -44.53
CA TYR A 217 35.61 -70.06 -43.27
C TYR A 217 34.71 -69.63 -42.11
N ARG A 218 34.66 -70.50 -41.08
CA ARG A 218 33.78 -70.37 -39.92
C ARG A 218 34.51 -70.89 -38.69
N GLY A 219 34.88 -69.98 -37.80
CA GLY A 219 35.30 -70.32 -36.44
C GLY A 219 34.09 -70.55 -35.53
N GLU A 220 34.32 -70.94 -34.29
CA GLU A 220 33.25 -71.31 -33.34
C GLU A 220 32.21 -70.21 -33.10
N ARG A 221 32.62 -68.94 -33.18
CA ARG A 221 31.76 -67.75 -32.93
C ARG A 221 31.89 -66.64 -33.98
N ILE A 222 32.64 -66.89 -35.06
CA ILE A 222 33.05 -65.88 -36.04
C ILE A 222 32.92 -66.40 -37.46
N THR A 223 32.18 -65.66 -38.29
CA THR A 223 32.16 -65.79 -39.74
C THR A 223 33.15 -64.80 -40.34
N PHE A 224 33.84 -65.22 -41.39
CA PHE A 224 34.80 -64.40 -42.13
C PHE A 224 34.39 -64.36 -43.59
N ASP A 225 34.28 -63.16 -44.13
CA ASP A 225 33.86 -62.94 -45.51
C ASP A 225 35.08 -62.92 -46.43
N VAL A 226 35.10 -63.85 -47.40
CA VAL A 226 36.25 -64.08 -48.29
C VAL A 226 35.87 -63.66 -49.71
N ALA A 227 36.68 -62.78 -50.30
CA ALA A 227 36.51 -62.27 -51.66
C ALA A 227 37.59 -62.84 -52.61
N PRO A 228 37.25 -63.28 -53.84
CA PRO A 228 35.88 -63.43 -54.35
C PRO A 228 35.12 -64.57 -53.64
N SER A 229 33.83 -64.38 -53.38
CA SER A 229 32.97 -65.36 -52.67
C SER A 229 32.53 -66.54 -53.54
N ARG A 230 32.72 -66.45 -54.85
CA ARG A 230 32.59 -67.49 -55.86
C ARG A 230 33.61 -67.19 -56.97
N LEU A 231 34.28 -68.20 -57.49
CA LEU A 231 35.12 -68.07 -58.68
C LEU A 231 34.93 -69.27 -59.59
N ASP A 232 34.58 -69.01 -60.84
CA ASP A 232 34.39 -70.04 -61.88
C ASP A 232 35.66 -70.13 -62.74
N PHE A 233 36.09 -71.33 -63.09
CA PHE A 233 37.32 -71.59 -63.85
C PHE A 233 37.26 -72.88 -64.66
N THR A 234 38.01 -72.92 -65.76
CA THR A 234 38.09 -74.09 -66.66
C THR A 234 39.46 -74.76 -66.53
N VAL A 235 39.49 -76.09 -66.49
CA VAL A 235 40.73 -76.89 -66.61
C VAL A 235 40.84 -77.40 -68.04
N GLU A 236 41.89 -76.97 -68.75
CA GLU A 236 42.17 -77.42 -70.12
C GLU A 236 43.09 -78.66 -70.12
N HIS A 237 44.25 -78.58 -70.77
CA HIS A 237 45.22 -79.67 -70.95
C HIS A 237 46.51 -79.49 -70.11
N ASP A 238 46.50 -78.63 -69.10
CA ASP A 238 47.63 -78.40 -68.18
C ASP A 238 47.10 -78.05 -66.76
N SER A 239 48.04 -77.99 -65.82
CA SER A 239 47.90 -77.60 -64.41
C SER A 239 47.58 -76.12 -64.29
N LEU A 240 46.53 -75.77 -63.53
CA LEU A 240 46.08 -74.37 -63.38
C LEU A 240 46.54 -73.76 -62.05
N ARG A 241 46.96 -72.50 -62.11
CA ARG A 241 47.01 -71.61 -60.94
C ARG A 241 45.84 -70.64 -61.00
N ILE A 242 45.01 -70.67 -59.97
CA ILE A 242 43.85 -69.79 -59.81
C ILE A 242 44.34 -68.40 -59.42
N GLU A 243 43.92 -67.40 -60.19
CA GLU A 243 44.04 -65.98 -59.90
C GLU A 243 42.66 -65.33 -60.10
N PRO A 244 42.24 -64.35 -59.27
CA PRO A 244 43.00 -63.64 -58.24
C PRO A 244 43.22 -64.46 -56.95
N VAL A 245 44.10 -63.95 -56.10
CA VAL A 245 44.28 -64.41 -54.71
C VAL A 245 43.03 -64.09 -53.89
N PHE A 246 42.58 -65.04 -53.07
CA PHE A 246 41.44 -64.84 -52.18
C PHE A 246 41.84 -63.98 -50.96
N HIS A 247 41.00 -63.05 -50.57
CA HIS A 247 41.24 -62.12 -49.47
C HIS A 247 40.13 -62.22 -48.42
N VAL A 248 40.52 -62.36 -47.15
CA VAL A 248 39.61 -62.20 -46.00
C VAL A 248 39.35 -60.70 -45.81
N MET A 249 38.12 -60.26 -46.02
CA MET A 249 37.74 -58.84 -46.08
C MET A 249 37.25 -58.28 -44.74
N GLY A 250 36.92 -59.14 -43.77
CA GLY A 250 36.46 -58.72 -42.45
C GLY A 250 36.00 -59.89 -41.58
N PHE A 251 35.71 -59.58 -40.32
CA PHE A 251 35.17 -60.51 -39.33
C PHE A 251 34.04 -59.86 -38.51
N SER A 252 33.17 -60.68 -37.92
CA SER A 252 32.09 -60.21 -37.05
C SER A 252 32.48 -60.18 -35.58
N VAL A 253 32.02 -59.19 -34.81
CA VAL A 253 32.33 -59.03 -33.37
C VAL A 253 31.05 -58.72 -32.59
N THR A 254 30.91 -59.23 -31.37
CA THR A 254 29.72 -58.99 -30.52
C THR A 254 30.03 -58.15 -29.28
N GLY A 255 29.02 -57.48 -28.73
CA GLY A 255 29.11 -56.74 -27.46
C GLY A 255 27.75 -56.57 -26.81
N ARG A 256 27.70 -55.94 -25.64
CA ARG A 256 26.45 -55.59 -24.94
C ARG A 256 26.44 -54.15 -24.45
N VAL A 257 25.23 -53.61 -24.27
CA VAL A 257 24.98 -52.34 -23.58
C VAL A 257 24.12 -52.65 -22.35
N LEU A 258 24.56 -52.22 -21.16
CA LEU A 258 23.91 -52.51 -19.88
C LEU A 258 23.52 -51.21 -19.15
N ASN A 259 22.44 -51.25 -18.37
CA ASN A 259 22.04 -50.13 -17.51
C ASN A 259 22.85 -50.04 -16.19
N GLY A 260 23.79 -50.96 -15.96
CA GLY A 260 24.65 -50.97 -14.77
C GLY A 260 25.72 -52.07 -14.86
N PRO A 261 26.70 -52.11 -13.92
CA PRO A 261 27.75 -53.13 -13.92
C PRO A 261 27.22 -54.57 -13.78
N GLU A 262 26.12 -54.74 -13.05
CA GLU A 262 25.35 -56.00 -12.92
C GLU A 262 23.92 -55.79 -13.46
N GLY A 263 23.78 -54.89 -14.43
CA GLY A 263 22.49 -54.38 -14.91
C GLY A 263 21.82 -55.23 -15.99
N GLU A 264 20.55 -54.91 -16.26
CA GLU A 264 19.81 -55.42 -17.40
C GLU A 264 20.35 -54.86 -18.72
N GLY A 265 20.19 -55.64 -19.80
CA GLY A 265 20.56 -55.23 -21.14
C GLY A 265 19.65 -54.13 -21.67
N VAL A 266 20.22 -53.05 -22.22
CA VAL A 266 19.47 -51.90 -22.73
C VAL A 266 18.98 -52.20 -24.14
N PRO A 267 17.67 -52.34 -24.40
CA PRO A 267 17.14 -52.64 -25.74
C PRO A 267 17.08 -51.39 -26.62
N GLU A 268 17.20 -51.57 -27.94
CA GLU A 268 17.07 -50.49 -28.94
C GLU A 268 18.03 -49.30 -28.68
N ALA A 269 19.19 -49.55 -28.05
CA ALA A 269 20.29 -48.60 -27.95
C ALA A 269 21.06 -48.59 -29.27
N VAL A 270 21.31 -47.40 -29.82
CA VAL A 270 22.07 -47.23 -31.06
C VAL A 270 23.55 -47.16 -30.70
N VAL A 271 24.27 -48.26 -30.94
CA VAL A 271 25.73 -48.31 -30.82
C VAL A 271 26.34 -47.84 -32.13
N THR A 272 27.25 -46.87 -32.05
CA THR A 272 27.96 -46.32 -33.20
C THR A 272 29.45 -46.62 -33.14
N LEU A 273 30.05 -46.96 -34.29
CA LEU A 273 31.49 -47.21 -34.44
C LEU A 273 32.10 -46.14 -35.35
N ASN A 274 33.13 -45.44 -34.87
CA ASN A 274 33.76 -44.29 -35.54
C ASN A 274 32.74 -43.25 -36.07
N SER A 275 31.62 -43.08 -35.35
CA SER A 275 30.46 -42.24 -35.72
C SER A 275 29.74 -42.60 -37.04
N GLN A 276 30.12 -43.68 -37.73
CA GLN A 276 29.60 -44.05 -39.06
C GLN A 276 28.69 -45.28 -39.04
N ILE A 277 29.21 -46.44 -38.62
CA ILE A 277 28.43 -47.68 -38.55
C ILE A 277 27.47 -47.55 -37.37
N LYS A 278 26.17 -47.83 -37.57
CA LYS A 278 25.14 -47.79 -36.52
C LYS A 278 24.42 -49.12 -36.42
N VAL A 279 24.40 -49.73 -35.24
CA VAL A 279 23.67 -50.97 -34.94
C VAL A 279 22.76 -50.76 -33.73
N LYS A 280 21.63 -51.47 -33.68
CA LYS A 280 20.72 -51.48 -32.52
C LYS A 280 20.96 -52.72 -31.65
N THR A 281 20.82 -52.55 -30.33
CA THR A 281 20.84 -53.66 -29.38
C THR A 281 19.51 -54.41 -29.33
N LYS A 282 19.60 -55.73 -29.10
CA LYS A 282 18.46 -56.63 -28.86
C LYS A 282 17.89 -56.46 -27.45
N ALA A 283 16.83 -57.22 -27.16
CA ALA A 283 16.19 -57.29 -25.84
C ALA A 283 17.15 -57.61 -24.67
N ASP A 284 18.23 -58.38 -24.90
CA ASP A 284 19.27 -58.70 -23.90
C ASP A 284 20.43 -57.70 -23.89
N GLY A 285 20.26 -56.53 -24.52
CA GLY A 285 21.31 -55.53 -24.69
C GLY A 285 22.41 -55.92 -25.69
N SER A 286 22.37 -57.11 -26.31
CA SER A 286 23.43 -57.56 -27.22
C SER A 286 23.36 -56.92 -28.61
N PHE A 287 24.52 -56.70 -29.21
CA PHE A 287 24.69 -56.26 -30.59
C PHE A 287 25.78 -57.06 -31.31
N ARG A 288 25.73 -57.08 -32.64
CA ARG A 288 26.75 -57.68 -33.51
C ARG A 288 27.18 -56.64 -34.55
N LEU A 289 28.48 -56.44 -34.67
CA LEU A 289 29.12 -55.70 -35.75
C LEU A 289 29.59 -56.71 -36.80
N GLU A 290 29.47 -56.35 -38.08
CA GLU A 290 29.82 -57.18 -39.23
C GLU A 290 30.73 -56.38 -40.18
N ASN A 291 31.53 -57.05 -41.01
CA ASN A 291 32.56 -56.42 -41.86
C ASN A 291 33.57 -55.54 -41.10
N ILE A 292 33.98 -55.95 -39.89
CA ILE A 292 35.00 -55.23 -39.11
C ILE A 292 36.39 -55.73 -39.50
N THR A 293 37.33 -54.80 -39.69
CA THR A 293 38.75 -55.07 -39.95
C THR A 293 39.60 -54.85 -38.70
N THR A 294 40.85 -55.31 -38.71
CA THR A 294 41.77 -55.16 -37.57
C THR A 294 42.12 -53.69 -37.37
N GLY A 295 41.82 -53.10 -36.20
CA GLY A 295 42.03 -51.66 -36.00
C GLY A 295 41.69 -51.13 -34.61
N THR A 296 41.90 -49.84 -34.41
CA THR A 296 41.46 -49.11 -33.21
C THR A 296 40.21 -48.31 -33.56
N TYR A 297 39.17 -48.43 -32.76
CA TYR A 297 37.86 -47.84 -33.01
C TYR A 297 37.34 -47.09 -31.78
N THR A 298 36.59 -46.02 -32.01
CA THR A 298 35.77 -45.36 -30.98
C THR A 298 34.34 -45.89 -31.04
N ILE A 299 33.82 -46.29 -29.88
CA ILE A 299 32.45 -46.74 -29.69
C ILE A 299 31.69 -45.74 -28.85
N GLN A 300 30.48 -45.41 -29.28
CA GLN A 300 29.53 -44.60 -28.53
C GLN A 300 28.14 -45.23 -28.61
N ALA A 301 27.57 -45.59 -27.46
CA ALA A 301 26.17 -45.98 -27.34
C ALA A 301 25.28 -44.75 -27.12
N HIS A 302 24.10 -44.75 -27.74
CA HIS A 302 23.07 -43.73 -27.58
C HIS A 302 21.72 -44.39 -27.31
N LYS A 303 21.08 -44.02 -26.20
CA LYS A 303 19.70 -44.39 -25.87
C LYS A 303 19.03 -43.19 -25.21
N ASP A 304 17.77 -42.96 -25.50
CA ASP A 304 17.04 -41.87 -24.88
C ASP A 304 17.00 -42.06 -23.35
N HIS A 305 17.24 -40.97 -22.61
CA HIS A 305 17.35 -40.92 -21.15
C HIS A 305 18.49 -41.72 -20.48
N LEU A 306 19.34 -42.43 -21.23
CA LEU A 306 20.53 -43.12 -20.74
C LEU A 306 21.79 -42.55 -21.39
N TYR A 307 22.78 -42.17 -20.57
CA TYR A 307 24.03 -41.60 -21.04
C TYR A 307 25.17 -42.60 -20.87
N PHE A 308 25.99 -42.72 -21.90
CA PHE A 308 27.18 -43.57 -21.94
C PHE A 308 28.41 -42.70 -22.25
N ASP A 309 29.57 -43.09 -21.72
CA ASP A 309 30.84 -42.44 -22.06
C ASP A 309 31.44 -43.11 -23.31
N THR A 310 32.22 -42.37 -24.10
CA THR A 310 32.83 -42.88 -25.34
C THR A 310 34.02 -43.79 -25.03
N VAL A 311 34.05 -45.00 -25.59
CA VAL A 311 35.10 -46.00 -25.31
C VAL A 311 35.96 -46.22 -26.54
N THR A 312 37.28 -46.07 -26.41
CA THR A 312 38.25 -46.39 -27.48
C THR A 312 38.83 -47.78 -27.25
N ILE A 313 38.69 -48.68 -28.22
CA ILE A 313 39.17 -50.07 -28.12
C ILE A 313 39.95 -50.51 -29.36
N LYS A 314 40.83 -51.51 -29.19
CA LYS A 314 41.45 -52.23 -30.32
C LYS A 314 40.66 -53.50 -30.59
N ILE A 315 40.23 -53.70 -31.84
CA ILE A 315 39.49 -54.86 -32.31
C ILE A 315 40.42 -55.68 -33.24
N ALA A 316 40.48 -56.99 -33.01
CA ALA A 316 41.27 -57.95 -33.78
C ALA A 316 40.55 -59.32 -33.83
N PRO A 317 40.94 -60.26 -34.71
CA PRO A 317 40.29 -61.56 -34.83
C PRO A 317 40.29 -62.42 -33.54
N ASN A 318 41.19 -62.13 -32.59
CA ASN A 318 41.26 -62.77 -31.27
C ASN A 318 40.43 -62.05 -30.17
N THR A 319 39.72 -60.97 -30.49
CA THR A 319 38.77 -60.29 -29.60
C THR A 319 37.33 -60.42 -30.15
N PRO A 320 36.73 -61.62 -30.13
CA PRO A 320 35.40 -61.86 -30.73
C PRO A 320 34.24 -61.23 -29.94
N GLN A 321 34.48 -60.88 -28.68
CA GLN A 321 33.53 -60.19 -27.80
C GLN A 321 34.19 -58.93 -27.22
N LEU A 322 33.43 -57.83 -27.17
CA LEU A 322 33.82 -56.56 -26.59
C LEU A 322 33.50 -56.51 -25.09
N ALA A 323 34.14 -55.59 -24.36
CA ALA A 323 33.72 -55.24 -23.01
C ALA A 323 32.34 -54.56 -23.01
N ASP A 324 31.55 -54.79 -21.96
CA ASP A 324 30.17 -54.31 -21.88
C ASP A 324 30.11 -52.78 -21.67
N ILE A 325 29.21 -52.12 -22.41
CA ILE A 325 29.07 -50.67 -22.43
C ILE A 325 28.03 -50.26 -21.38
N ILE A 326 28.49 -49.75 -20.24
CA ILE A 326 27.65 -49.47 -19.07
C ILE A 326 27.18 -48.00 -19.08
N ALA A 327 25.91 -47.77 -18.72
CA ALA A 327 25.36 -46.42 -18.53
C ALA A 327 26.11 -45.67 -17.40
N THR A 328 26.65 -44.49 -17.72
CA THR A 328 27.42 -43.63 -16.81
C THR A 328 26.58 -42.53 -16.16
N GLY A 329 25.32 -42.41 -16.58
CA GLY A 329 24.31 -41.54 -15.98
C GLY A 329 22.95 -41.67 -16.64
N PHE A 330 21.94 -41.08 -16.01
CA PHE A 330 20.52 -41.17 -16.40
C PHE A 330 19.87 -39.79 -16.44
N SER A 331 18.76 -39.68 -17.16
CA SER A 331 17.89 -38.51 -17.01
C SER A 331 17.15 -38.54 -15.67
N VAL A 332 17.13 -37.39 -15.00
CA VAL A 332 16.17 -37.05 -13.95
C VAL A 332 15.28 -35.97 -14.52
N CYS A 333 14.10 -36.36 -15.00
CA CYS A 333 13.12 -35.47 -15.60
C CYS A 333 11.90 -35.25 -14.68
N GLY A 334 11.22 -34.14 -14.91
CA GLY A 334 10.06 -33.74 -14.13
C GLY A 334 9.28 -32.60 -14.78
N GLN A 335 8.18 -32.21 -14.13
CA GLN A 335 7.31 -31.13 -14.60
C GLN A 335 6.81 -30.26 -13.44
N ILE A 336 6.67 -28.96 -13.70
CA ILE A 336 6.08 -27.97 -12.80
C ILE A 336 4.67 -27.62 -13.30
N SER A 337 3.66 -27.84 -12.46
CA SER A 337 2.25 -27.65 -12.80
C SER A 337 1.63 -26.51 -12.01
N ILE A 338 1.40 -25.38 -12.66
CA ILE A 338 0.78 -24.17 -12.07
C ILE A 338 -0.60 -23.96 -12.72
N LEU A 339 -1.64 -23.90 -11.89
CA LEU A 339 -3.04 -23.81 -12.31
C LEU A 339 -3.58 -22.37 -12.27
N ARG A 340 -3.13 -21.57 -11.31
CA ARG A 340 -3.52 -20.15 -11.16
C ARG A 340 -2.30 -19.30 -10.83
N PHE A 341 -1.81 -18.55 -11.81
CA PHE A 341 -0.80 -17.51 -11.56
C PHE A 341 -1.41 -16.36 -10.74
N PRO A 342 -0.65 -15.72 -9.83
CA PRO A 342 -1.12 -14.54 -9.11
C PRO A 342 -1.31 -13.34 -10.06
N ASP A 343 -2.48 -12.70 -9.98
CA ASP A 343 -2.93 -11.65 -10.90
C ASP A 343 -2.03 -10.39 -10.96
N THR A 344 -1.12 -10.25 -9.99
CA THR A 344 -0.16 -9.13 -9.87
C THR A 344 1.18 -9.35 -10.58
N VAL A 345 1.46 -10.55 -11.11
CA VAL A 345 2.75 -10.89 -11.73
C VAL A 345 2.56 -11.27 -13.19
N LYS A 346 3.40 -10.73 -14.09
CA LYS A 346 3.42 -11.16 -15.49
C LYS A 346 3.93 -12.61 -15.56
N GLN A 347 3.11 -13.49 -16.13
CA GLN A 347 3.40 -14.92 -16.30
C GLN A 347 4.81 -15.17 -16.84
N MET A 348 5.71 -15.70 -16.00
CA MET A 348 6.99 -16.22 -16.44
C MET A 348 6.79 -17.64 -16.99
N SER A 349 7.22 -17.88 -18.23
CA SER A 349 7.09 -19.17 -18.91
C SER A 349 8.22 -20.16 -18.57
N LYS A 350 9.13 -19.80 -17.66
CA LYS A 350 10.29 -20.62 -17.27
C LYS A 350 10.65 -20.47 -15.81
N TYR A 351 10.89 -21.59 -15.14
CA TYR A 351 11.44 -21.66 -13.79
C TYR A 351 12.85 -22.23 -13.80
N LYS A 352 13.66 -21.88 -12.78
CA LYS A 352 14.96 -22.50 -12.55
C LYS A 352 14.82 -23.66 -11.57
N VAL A 353 15.29 -24.82 -11.96
CA VAL A 353 15.28 -26.03 -11.16
C VAL A 353 16.73 -26.42 -10.86
N VAL A 354 17.01 -26.77 -9.61
CA VAL A 354 18.35 -27.12 -9.13
C VAL A 354 18.35 -28.58 -8.68
N LEU A 355 19.26 -29.38 -9.26
CA LEU A 355 19.63 -30.69 -8.76
C LEU A 355 20.86 -30.53 -7.85
N SER A 356 20.74 -30.99 -6.61
CA SER A 356 21.83 -30.99 -5.61
C SER A 356 22.14 -32.42 -5.18
N SER A 357 23.42 -32.78 -5.05
CA SER A 357 23.82 -34.08 -4.50
C SER A 357 23.75 -34.05 -2.98
N GLN A 358 23.21 -35.11 -2.37
CA GLN A 358 23.04 -35.17 -0.91
C GLN A 358 24.34 -35.38 -0.15
N ASP A 359 25.38 -35.92 -0.80
CA ASP A 359 26.63 -36.33 -0.15
C ASP A 359 27.84 -35.42 -0.46
N LYS A 360 27.72 -34.46 -1.39
CA LYS A 360 28.83 -33.55 -1.79
C LYS A 360 28.38 -32.12 -2.15
N ASP A 361 28.85 -31.17 -1.35
CA ASP A 361 28.52 -29.73 -1.34
C ASP A 361 29.03 -28.89 -2.54
N LYS A 362 29.29 -29.48 -3.72
CA LYS A 362 29.89 -28.76 -4.87
C LYS A 362 29.36 -29.09 -6.27
N SER A 363 28.37 -29.99 -6.42
CA SER A 363 27.74 -30.26 -7.71
C SER A 363 26.28 -29.82 -7.72
N LEU A 364 26.06 -28.51 -7.82
CA LEU A 364 24.75 -27.93 -8.12
C LEU A 364 24.60 -27.84 -9.65
N VAL A 365 23.62 -28.54 -10.21
CA VAL A 365 23.27 -28.45 -11.63
C VAL A 365 21.95 -27.70 -11.73
N THR A 366 21.93 -26.60 -12.47
CA THR A 366 20.73 -25.77 -12.66
C THR A 366 20.25 -25.86 -14.11
N VAL A 367 18.95 -26.10 -14.30
CA VAL A 367 18.29 -26.17 -15.61
C VAL A 367 17.08 -25.22 -15.59
N GLU A 368 16.78 -24.58 -16.72
CA GLU A 368 15.53 -23.84 -16.90
C GLU A 368 14.47 -24.74 -17.54
N THR A 369 13.21 -24.62 -17.11
CA THR A 369 12.11 -25.38 -17.74
C THR A 369 11.87 -24.97 -19.19
N ASP A 370 11.20 -25.84 -19.94
CA ASP A 370 10.50 -25.45 -21.16
C ASP A 370 9.24 -24.63 -20.85
N ALA A 371 8.52 -24.24 -21.91
CA ALA A 371 7.29 -23.45 -21.84
C ALA A 371 6.06 -24.21 -21.32
N HIS A 372 6.19 -25.52 -21.05
CA HIS A 372 5.17 -26.40 -20.47
C HIS A 372 5.53 -26.82 -19.03
N GLY A 373 6.60 -26.26 -18.47
CA GLY A 373 7.08 -26.54 -17.11
C GLY A 373 7.98 -27.77 -16.99
N SER A 374 8.33 -28.45 -18.08
CA SER A 374 9.16 -29.66 -18.06
C SER A 374 10.64 -29.34 -17.93
N PHE A 375 11.39 -30.19 -17.24
CA PHE A 375 12.85 -30.11 -17.08
C PHE A 375 13.49 -31.51 -17.07
N CYS A 376 14.79 -31.59 -17.40
CA CYS A 376 15.59 -32.80 -17.31
C CYS A 376 17.04 -32.50 -16.93
N PHE A 377 17.63 -33.29 -16.03
CA PHE A 377 19.05 -33.27 -15.67
C PHE A 377 19.76 -34.55 -16.12
N LYS A 378 21.06 -34.48 -16.42
CA LYS A 378 21.94 -35.67 -16.44
C LYS A 378 22.51 -35.89 -15.04
N ALA A 379 22.10 -36.97 -14.38
CA ALA A 379 22.62 -37.40 -13.07
C ALA A 379 23.49 -38.66 -13.21
N LYS A 380 24.40 -38.90 -12.26
CA LYS A 380 25.06 -40.20 -12.08
C LYS A 380 24.28 -41.02 -11.04
N PRO A 381 24.54 -42.32 -10.83
CA PRO A 381 24.01 -43.03 -9.69
C PRO A 381 24.37 -42.33 -8.36
N GLY A 382 23.40 -42.22 -7.44
CA GLY A 382 23.55 -41.52 -6.17
C GLY A 382 22.27 -40.85 -5.66
N SER A 383 22.34 -40.28 -4.46
CA SER A 383 21.22 -39.58 -3.80
C SER A 383 21.25 -38.08 -4.10
N TYR A 384 20.09 -37.53 -4.44
CA TYR A 384 19.92 -36.14 -4.85
C TYR A 384 18.67 -35.50 -4.25
N LYS A 385 18.64 -34.17 -4.27
CA LYS A 385 17.48 -33.34 -3.96
C LYS A 385 17.24 -32.35 -5.09
N VAL A 386 16.03 -32.34 -5.64
CA VAL A 386 15.57 -31.37 -6.63
C VAL A 386 14.81 -30.26 -5.91
N GLN A 387 15.08 -29.00 -6.26
CA GLN A 387 14.36 -27.84 -5.75
C GLN A 387 14.05 -26.86 -6.89
N VAL A 388 12.83 -26.31 -6.90
CA VAL A 388 12.46 -25.21 -7.80
C VAL A 388 12.78 -23.88 -7.13
N LEU A 389 13.49 -23.00 -7.84
CA LEU A 389 13.71 -21.61 -7.47
C LEU A 389 12.55 -20.75 -8.00
N VAL A 390 11.50 -20.60 -7.18
CA VAL A 390 10.40 -19.66 -7.42
C VAL A 390 10.91 -18.23 -7.17
N PRO A 391 10.69 -17.25 -8.08
CA PRO A 391 11.09 -15.86 -7.86
C PRO A 391 10.44 -15.26 -6.60
N GLU A 392 11.18 -14.43 -5.85
CA GLU A 392 10.65 -13.79 -4.62
C GLU A 392 9.34 -13.01 -4.85
N ALA A 393 9.14 -12.43 -6.03
CA ALA A 393 7.93 -11.70 -6.37
C ALA A 393 6.70 -12.61 -6.44
N GLU A 394 6.85 -13.80 -7.02
CA GLU A 394 5.79 -14.81 -7.12
C GLU A 394 5.56 -15.50 -5.78
N SER A 395 6.64 -15.80 -5.04
CA SER A 395 6.57 -16.32 -3.68
C SER A 395 5.82 -15.35 -2.76
N ARG A 396 6.15 -14.04 -2.77
CA ARG A 396 5.40 -13.00 -2.04
C ARG A 396 3.98 -12.81 -2.55
N ALA A 397 3.70 -13.10 -3.81
CA ALA A 397 2.36 -13.13 -4.37
C ALA A 397 1.56 -14.40 -4.02
N GLY A 398 2.16 -15.38 -3.32
CA GLY A 398 1.49 -16.59 -2.85
C GLY A 398 1.61 -17.80 -3.78
N LEU A 399 2.57 -17.83 -4.70
CA LEU A 399 2.92 -19.05 -5.42
C LEU A 399 3.80 -19.94 -4.53
N THR A 400 3.30 -21.13 -4.23
CA THR A 400 4.04 -22.18 -3.50
C THR A 400 3.89 -23.50 -4.24
N LEU A 401 4.99 -24.27 -4.33
CA LEU A 401 5.02 -25.57 -4.99
C LEU A 401 5.21 -26.68 -3.94
N LYS A 402 4.47 -27.79 -4.08
CA LYS A 402 4.54 -28.95 -3.19
C LYS A 402 5.02 -30.18 -4.00
N PRO A 403 6.01 -30.94 -3.49
CA PRO A 403 6.85 -30.65 -2.33
C PRO A 403 7.82 -29.48 -2.58
N HIS A 404 8.27 -28.78 -1.54
CA HIS A 404 9.26 -27.70 -1.70
C HIS A 404 10.65 -28.23 -2.13
N VAL A 405 11.00 -29.45 -1.70
CA VAL A 405 12.19 -30.20 -2.14
C VAL A 405 11.76 -31.63 -2.42
N PHE A 406 12.13 -32.17 -3.58
CA PHE A 406 11.88 -33.55 -3.96
C PHE A 406 13.16 -34.38 -3.78
N PRO A 407 13.28 -35.23 -2.75
CA PRO A 407 14.39 -36.16 -2.60
C PRO A 407 14.23 -37.34 -3.57
N LEU A 408 15.31 -37.77 -4.22
CA LEU A 408 15.31 -38.92 -5.11
C LEU A 408 16.68 -39.61 -5.14
N THR A 409 16.68 -40.90 -5.48
CA THR A 409 17.89 -41.68 -5.66
C THR A 409 17.93 -42.24 -7.08
N VAL A 410 19.04 -42.01 -7.78
CA VAL A 410 19.30 -42.56 -9.11
C VAL A 410 20.12 -43.83 -8.95
N THR A 411 19.66 -44.94 -9.51
CA THR A 411 20.31 -46.26 -9.41
C THR A 411 20.80 -46.75 -10.78
N ASP A 412 19.87 -47.26 -11.57
CA ASP A 412 20.04 -48.06 -12.78
C ASP A 412 19.04 -47.66 -13.88
N ARG A 413 18.22 -46.65 -13.62
CA ARG A 413 17.06 -46.26 -14.42
C ARG A 413 16.86 -44.74 -14.39
N PRO A 414 16.31 -44.14 -15.46
CA PRO A 414 15.90 -42.74 -15.43
C PRO A 414 14.72 -42.54 -14.47
N VAL A 415 14.70 -41.37 -13.83
CA VAL A 415 13.63 -40.92 -12.92
C VAL A 415 12.82 -39.89 -13.69
N MET A 416 11.50 -40.08 -13.81
CA MET A 416 10.64 -39.31 -14.74
C MET A 416 9.40 -38.72 -14.06
N ASP A 417 9.23 -39.00 -12.77
CA ASP A 417 8.07 -38.78 -11.92
C ASP A 417 8.24 -37.58 -10.96
N VAL A 418 9.24 -36.74 -11.18
CA VAL A 418 9.54 -35.56 -10.35
C VAL A 418 8.54 -34.43 -10.61
N ALA A 419 7.37 -34.52 -9.98
CA ALA A 419 6.31 -33.52 -10.10
C ALA A 419 6.41 -32.43 -9.01
N PHE A 420 6.30 -31.17 -9.43
CA PHE A 420 6.09 -30.01 -8.54
C PHE A 420 4.74 -29.37 -8.87
N VAL A 421 3.75 -29.55 -7.99
CA VAL A 421 2.40 -28.99 -8.20
C VAL A 421 2.21 -27.72 -7.39
N GLN A 422 1.48 -26.75 -7.93
CA GLN A 422 1.05 -25.58 -7.16
C GLN A 422 0.18 -26.03 -5.98
N PHE A 423 0.56 -25.62 -4.78
CA PHE A 423 -0.30 -25.77 -3.62
C PHE A 423 -1.40 -24.70 -3.66
N LEU A 424 -2.64 -25.16 -3.53
CA LEU A 424 -3.85 -24.35 -3.39
C LEU A 424 -4.61 -24.91 -2.20
N ALA A 425 -4.89 -24.06 -1.21
CA ALA A 425 -5.67 -24.45 -0.04
C ALA A 425 -7.17 -24.31 -0.30
N SER A 426 -7.96 -25.04 0.49
CA SER A 426 -9.36 -24.75 0.74
C SER A 426 -9.52 -24.11 2.12
N VAL A 427 -10.26 -22.99 2.19
CA VAL A 427 -10.61 -22.31 3.44
C VAL A 427 -12.08 -22.56 3.71
N SER A 428 -12.37 -23.42 4.68
CA SER A 428 -13.72 -23.86 5.04
C SER A 428 -14.07 -23.52 6.50
N GLY A 429 -15.36 -23.55 6.80
CA GLY A 429 -15.86 -23.19 8.11
C GLY A 429 -17.35 -23.41 8.27
N LYS A 430 -17.86 -22.98 9.43
CA LYS A 430 -19.24 -23.21 9.88
C LYS A 430 -19.86 -21.93 10.42
N VAL A 431 -21.07 -21.64 9.99
CA VAL A 431 -21.94 -20.60 10.54
C VAL A 431 -22.97 -21.26 11.46
N SER A 432 -23.17 -20.74 12.66
CA SER A 432 -24.10 -21.26 13.67
C SER A 432 -25.07 -20.14 14.08
N CYS A 433 -26.36 -20.29 13.80
CA CYS A 433 -27.40 -19.29 14.05
C CYS A 433 -28.20 -19.65 15.33
N LEU A 434 -28.87 -18.66 15.94
CA LEU A 434 -29.72 -18.87 17.12
C LEU A 434 -31.07 -19.49 16.77
N ASP A 435 -31.59 -19.15 15.59
CA ASP A 435 -32.78 -19.70 14.95
C ASP A 435 -32.37 -20.21 13.55
N THR A 436 -33.26 -20.22 12.55
CA THR A 436 -32.87 -20.47 11.16
C THR A 436 -31.86 -19.43 10.65
N CYS A 437 -30.78 -19.87 10.00
CA CYS A 437 -29.97 -18.97 9.20
C CYS A 437 -30.77 -18.41 8.01
N GLY A 438 -30.45 -17.16 7.62
CA GLY A 438 -30.99 -16.50 6.44
C GLY A 438 -29.96 -16.44 5.30
N ASP A 439 -30.13 -15.47 4.41
CA ASP A 439 -29.16 -15.17 3.36
C ASP A 439 -27.94 -14.45 3.96
N LEU A 440 -26.79 -15.14 4.00
CA LEU A 440 -25.58 -14.68 4.68
C LEU A 440 -24.40 -14.63 3.72
N LEU A 441 -23.79 -13.46 3.59
CA LEU A 441 -22.62 -13.26 2.72
C LEU A 441 -21.32 -13.43 3.53
N VAL A 442 -20.58 -14.51 3.27
CA VAL A 442 -19.22 -14.68 3.80
C VAL A 442 -18.23 -14.16 2.75
N THR A 443 -17.21 -13.40 3.17
CA THR A 443 -16.16 -12.92 2.27
C THR A 443 -14.77 -13.27 2.78
N LEU A 444 -13.92 -13.73 1.88
CA LEU A 444 -12.51 -14.05 2.08
C LEU A 444 -11.68 -12.95 1.41
N GLN A 445 -10.91 -12.19 2.19
CA GLN A 445 -10.07 -11.10 1.69
C GLN A 445 -8.60 -11.32 2.05
N ALA A 446 -7.69 -11.25 1.07
CA ALA A 446 -6.26 -11.34 1.35
C ALA A 446 -5.76 -10.10 2.10
N LEU A 447 -4.91 -10.30 3.11
CA LEU A 447 -4.31 -9.22 3.90
C LEU A 447 -3.05 -8.66 3.25
N SER A 448 -2.28 -9.48 2.54
CA SER A 448 -1.06 -9.08 1.81
C SER A 448 -1.31 -8.62 0.37
N ARG A 449 -2.44 -8.98 -0.23
CA ARG A 449 -2.77 -8.72 -1.65
C ARG A 449 -4.01 -7.83 -1.76
N GLN A 450 -3.81 -6.52 -1.91
CA GLN A 450 -4.92 -5.59 -2.18
C GLN A 450 -5.63 -5.98 -3.49
N GLY A 451 -6.96 -6.15 -3.42
CA GLY A 451 -7.81 -6.53 -4.56
C GLY A 451 -8.30 -7.98 -4.53
N GLU A 452 -7.58 -8.94 -3.92
CA GLU A 452 -8.05 -10.33 -3.84
C GLU A 452 -9.11 -10.49 -2.73
N LYS A 453 -10.37 -10.21 -3.10
CA LYS A 453 -11.56 -10.48 -2.29
C LYS A 453 -12.51 -11.41 -3.04
N ARG A 454 -12.85 -12.54 -2.42
CA ARG A 454 -13.88 -13.48 -2.89
C ARG A 454 -15.07 -13.46 -1.91
N SER A 455 -16.26 -13.75 -2.42
CA SER A 455 -17.50 -13.67 -1.67
C SER A 455 -18.42 -14.84 -2.01
N LEU A 456 -18.94 -15.51 -1.00
CA LEU A 456 -19.84 -16.65 -1.12
C LEU A 456 -21.16 -16.32 -0.42
N GLN A 457 -22.25 -16.36 -1.18
CA GLN A 457 -23.60 -16.23 -0.65
C GLN A 457 -24.05 -17.59 -0.11
N LEU A 458 -24.33 -17.66 1.18
CA LEU A 458 -24.99 -18.80 1.80
C LEU A 458 -26.49 -18.52 1.87
N SER A 459 -27.31 -19.52 1.57
CA SER A 459 -28.76 -19.47 1.71
C SER A 459 -29.26 -20.84 2.16
N GLY A 460 -30.07 -20.90 3.21
CA GLY A 460 -30.54 -22.17 3.75
C GLY A 460 -31.24 -22.03 5.10
N LYS A 461 -32.50 -22.47 5.19
CA LYS A 461 -33.33 -22.43 6.39
C LYS A 461 -32.93 -23.51 7.40
N VAL A 462 -31.71 -23.45 7.90
CA VAL A 462 -31.10 -24.41 8.82
C VAL A 462 -30.37 -23.64 9.92
N ASN A 463 -30.35 -24.14 11.15
CA ASN A 463 -29.70 -23.45 12.28
C ASN A 463 -28.16 -23.43 12.18
N SER A 464 -27.59 -24.13 11.20
CA SER A 464 -26.17 -24.03 10.88
C SER A 464 -25.90 -24.36 9.41
N MET A 465 -24.96 -23.65 8.80
CA MET A 465 -24.53 -23.82 7.41
C MET A 465 -23.00 -23.95 7.37
N THR A 466 -22.46 -24.70 6.41
CA THR A 466 -21.02 -24.75 6.12
C THR A 466 -20.69 -23.83 4.94
N PHE A 467 -19.45 -23.36 4.88
CA PHE A 467 -18.91 -22.61 3.75
C PHE A 467 -17.52 -23.10 3.38
N THR A 468 -17.17 -22.97 2.11
CA THR A 468 -15.88 -23.42 1.56
C THR A 468 -15.43 -22.45 0.47
N PHE A 469 -14.17 -22.03 0.52
CA PHE A 469 -13.49 -21.30 -0.54
C PHE A 469 -12.35 -22.16 -1.07
N ASP A 470 -12.58 -22.81 -2.22
CA ASP A 470 -11.56 -23.62 -2.88
C ASP A 470 -10.66 -22.80 -3.81
N ASN A 471 -9.47 -23.32 -4.09
CA ASN A 471 -8.43 -22.69 -4.94
C ASN A 471 -7.92 -21.35 -4.36
N VAL A 472 -7.61 -21.34 -3.07
CA VAL A 472 -7.03 -20.20 -2.35
C VAL A 472 -5.51 -20.27 -2.42
N LEU A 473 -4.87 -19.17 -2.88
CA LEU A 473 -3.42 -19.04 -2.94
C LEU A 473 -2.86 -18.89 -1.51
N PRO A 474 -1.76 -19.56 -1.14
CA PRO A 474 -1.09 -19.35 0.14
C PRO A 474 -0.92 -17.88 0.57
N GLY A 475 -1.07 -17.64 1.88
CA GLY A 475 -0.97 -16.32 2.51
C GLY A 475 -1.93 -16.10 3.68
N LYS A 476 -1.93 -14.85 4.18
CA LYS A 476 -2.80 -14.38 5.26
C LYS A 476 -4.10 -13.82 4.72
N TYR A 477 -5.22 -14.26 5.29
CA TYR A 477 -6.57 -13.89 4.89
C TYR A 477 -7.40 -13.44 6.10
N LYS A 478 -8.36 -12.58 5.83
CA LYS A 478 -9.45 -12.22 6.73
C LYS A 478 -10.75 -12.79 6.17
N VAL A 479 -11.31 -13.77 6.86
CA VAL A 479 -12.68 -14.23 6.61
C VAL A 479 -13.61 -13.34 7.41
N SER A 480 -14.69 -12.85 6.82
CA SER A 480 -15.69 -12.01 7.49
C SER A 480 -17.10 -12.35 7.06
N ILE A 481 -18.05 -12.29 7.99
CA ILE A 481 -19.47 -12.50 7.73
C ILE A 481 -20.23 -11.17 7.72
N VAL A 482 -20.95 -10.91 6.62
CA VAL A 482 -21.63 -9.64 6.36
C VAL A 482 -23.12 -9.82 6.62
N HIS A 483 -23.52 -9.56 7.86
CA HIS A 483 -24.92 -9.38 8.25
C HIS A 483 -24.97 -8.41 9.44
N GLU A 484 -25.29 -7.14 9.18
CA GLU A 484 -25.13 -6.07 10.17
C GLU A 484 -26.22 -6.06 11.25
N ASP A 485 -27.40 -6.64 10.98
CA ASP A 485 -28.54 -6.65 11.91
C ASP A 485 -28.47 -7.79 12.93
N TRP A 486 -27.42 -8.63 12.87
CA TRP A 486 -27.16 -9.68 13.85
C TRP A 486 -25.87 -9.41 14.63
N CYS A 487 -25.85 -9.87 15.88
CA CYS A 487 -24.64 -9.95 16.68
C CYS A 487 -23.91 -11.27 16.43
N TRP A 488 -22.60 -11.19 16.27
CA TRP A 488 -21.70 -12.32 16.04
C TRP A 488 -20.64 -12.35 17.13
N LYS A 489 -20.26 -13.54 17.59
CA LYS A 489 -19.14 -13.72 18.54
C LYS A 489 -17.86 -13.08 18.00
N ASN A 490 -17.54 -13.40 16.75
CA ASN A 490 -16.52 -12.75 15.93
C ASN A 490 -17.18 -12.35 14.60
N LYS A 491 -17.13 -11.07 14.17
CA LYS A 491 -17.55 -10.67 12.80
C LYS A 491 -16.52 -11.02 11.72
N SER A 492 -15.26 -11.18 12.11
CA SER A 492 -14.17 -11.63 11.23
C SER A 492 -13.18 -12.49 11.99
N VAL A 493 -12.57 -13.44 11.29
CA VAL A 493 -11.48 -14.29 11.77
C VAL A 493 -10.33 -14.18 10.78
N GLU A 494 -9.12 -13.96 11.29
CA GLU A 494 -7.91 -13.93 10.47
C GLU A 494 -7.27 -15.33 10.49
N VAL A 495 -6.89 -15.81 9.31
CA VAL A 495 -6.37 -17.16 9.07
C VAL A 495 -5.16 -17.12 8.16
N GLU A 496 -4.31 -18.12 8.27
CA GLU A 496 -3.07 -18.26 7.50
C GLU A 496 -3.04 -19.64 6.87
N ALA A 497 -3.12 -19.69 5.53
CA ALA A 497 -3.06 -20.92 4.76
C ALA A 497 -1.68 -20.99 4.09
N VAL A 498 -0.89 -22.01 4.40
CA VAL A 498 0.53 -22.11 3.97
C VAL A 498 0.81 -23.44 3.29
N GLU A 499 0.57 -24.57 3.97
CA GLU A 499 0.86 -25.92 3.46
C GLU A 499 -0.31 -26.92 3.65
N GLU A 500 -1.37 -26.51 4.35
CA GLU A 500 -2.55 -27.32 4.70
C GLU A 500 -3.85 -26.51 4.55
N ASP A 501 -4.99 -27.21 4.49
CA ASP A 501 -6.33 -26.63 4.40
C ASP A 501 -6.81 -26.08 5.75
N VAL A 502 -7.57 -24.99 5.73
CA VAL A 502 -8.03 -24.31 6.96
C VAL A 502 -9.53 -24.56 7.16
N ALA A 503 -9.88 -25.48 8.07
CA ALA A 503 -11.28 -25.82 8.38
C ALA A 503 -11.84 -25.18 9.68
N ALA A 504 -11.01 -24.41 10.40
CA ALA A 504 -11.28 -24.00 11.78
C ALA A 504 -12.11 -22.71 11.96
N VAL A 505 -12.79 -22.22 10.92
CA VAL A 505 -13.46 -20.90 10.95
C VAL A 505 -14.91 -21.02 11.43
N GLU A 506 -15.21 -20.62 12.67
CA GLU A 506 -16.59 -20.56 13.20
C GLU A 506 -17.14 -19.13 13.26
N PHE A 507 -18.31 -18.91 12.64
CA PHE A 507 -19.14 -17.71 12.82
C PHE A 507 -20.40 -18.05 13.61
N ARG A 508 -20.40 -17.78 14.92
CA ARG A 508 -21.55 -18.01 15.78
C ARG A 508 -22.33 -16.72 16.06
N GLN A 509 -23.63 -16.74 15.77
CA GLN A 509 -24.57 -15.69 16.15
C GLN A 509 -24.73 -15.67 17.69
N THR A 510 -24.80 -14.47 18.26
CA THR A 510 -24.95 -14.23 19.71
C THR A 510 -26.16 -13.38 20.05
N GLY A 511 -26.86 -12.81 19.06
CA GLY A 511 -28.10 -12.06 19.26
C GLY A 511 -28.55 -11.29 18.02
N TYR A 512 -29.53 -10.41 18.21
CA TYR A 512 -30.07 -9.45 17.23
C TYR A 512 -29.59 -8.03 17.59
N MET A 513 -29.26 -7.21 16.59
CA MET A 513 -28.55 -5.93 16.77
C MET A 513 -29.52 -4.74 16.90
N LEU A 514 -29.84 -4.35 18.13
CA LEU A 514 -30.56 -3.10 18.38
C LEU A 514 -29.59 -1.91 18.24
N ARG A 515 -29.93 -0.98 17.33
CA ARG A 515 -29.22 0.28 17.08
C ARG A 515 -30.07 1.45 17.56
N CYS A 516 -29.52 2.27 18.47
CA CYS A 516 -30.18 3.48 18.96
C CYS A 516 -29.30 4.70 18.69
N SER A 517 -29.85 5.73 18.05
CA SER A 517 -29.22 7.04 17.90
C SER A 517 -29.78 7.99 18.96
N LEU A 518 -28.94 8.44 19.88
CA LEU A 518 -29.34 9.18 21.07
C LEU A 518 -28.78 10.61 21.04
N SER A 519 -29.61 11.63 21.30
CA SER A 519 -29.09 13.00 21.41
C SER A 519 -28.32 13.28 22.70
N HIS A 520 -28.54 12.50 23.76
CA HIS A 520 -27.91 12.62 25.07
C HIS A 520 -27.71 11.24 25.73
N ALA A 521 -26.92 11.17 26.81
CA ALA A 521 -26.72 9.94 27.57
C ALA A 521 -27.98 9.58 28.40
N ILE A 522 -28.29 8.28 28.47
CA ILE A 522 -29.47 7.74 29.16
C ILE A 522 -29.18 6.39 29.80
N THR A 523 -29.98 6.02 30.79
CA THR A 523 -30.20 4.61 31.16
C THR A 523 -31.41 4.10 30.38
N LEU A 524 -31.23 3.04 29.59
CA LEU A 524 -32.24 2.46 28.73
C LEU A 524 -32.77 1.17 29.36
N GLU A 525 -34.03 1.17 29.78
CA GLU A 525 -34.75 -0.02 30.25
C GLU A 525 -35.47 -0.66 29.07
N PHE A 526 -35.41 -1.99 28.92
CA PHE A 526 -36.19 -2.69 27.90
C PHE A 526 -36.78 -4.00 28.41
N TYR A 527 -37.91 -4.40 27.85
CA TYR A 527 -38.59 -5.67 28.09
C TYR A 527 -39.23 -6.20 26.80
N GLN A 528 -39.39 -7.52 26.71
CA GLN A 528 -40.06 -8.16 25.58
C GLN A 528 -41.58 -8.09 25.79
N ASP A 529 -42.33 -7.64 24.78
CA ASP A 529 -43.78 -7.48 24.92
C ASP A 529 -44.53 -8.82 24.80
N GLY A 530 -45.68 -8.93 25.44
CA GLY A 530 -46.59 -10.07 25.35
C GLY A 530 -46.27 -11.32 26.18
N ASN A 531 -45.12 -11.43 26.87
CA ASN A 531 -44.74 -12.68 27.58
C ASN A 531 -44.19 -12.46 29.01
N GLY A 532 -44.79 -11.55 29.77
CA GLY A 532 -44.42 -11.25 31.17
C GLY A 532 -43.05 -10.54 31.30
N PRO A 533 -42.54 -10.35 32.54
CA PRO A 533 -41.25 -9.69 32.78
C PRO A 533 -40.04 -10.61 32.53
N GLU A 534 -40.09 -11.48 31.50
CA GLU A 534 -38.89 -12.19 31.05
C GLU A 534 -38.02 -11.29 30.16
N ASN A 535 -36.69 -11.43 30.29
CA ASN A 535 -35.70 -10.75 29.46
C ASN A 535 -35.73 -9.21 29.60
N VAL A 536 -35.98 -8.73 30.83
CA VAL A 536 -35.78 -7.32 31.21
C VAL A 536 -34.29 -7.01 31.27
N GLY A 537 -33.87 -5.87 30.71
CA GLY A 537 -32.48 -5.41 30.78
C GLY A 537 -32.36 -3.90 30.94
N ILE A 538 -31.21 -3.46 31.48
CA ILE A 538 -30.88 -2.06 31.73
C ILE A 538 -29.47 -1.79 31.16
N TYR A 539 -29.36 -0.84 30.23
CA TYR A 539 -28.08 -0.41 29.66
C TYR A 539 -27.85 1.08 29.83
N ASN A 540 -26.67 1.49 30.31
CA ASN A 540 -26.25 2.88 30.26
C ASN A 540 -25.65 3.17 28.88
N LEU A 541 -26.24 4.14 28.16
CA LEU A 541 -25.93 4.48 26.78
C LEU A 541 -25.45 5.94 26.68
N SER A 542 -24.52 6.22 25.76
CA SER A 542 -23.92 7.54 25.57
C SER A 542 -24.60 8.36 24.46
N LYS A 543 -24.28 9.66 24.35
CA LYS A 543 -24.68 10.49 23.20
C LYS A 543 -24.10 9.91 21.90
N GLY A 544 -24.93 9.74 20.87
CA GLY A 544 -24.56 9.16 19.57
C GLY A 544 -25.18 7.78 19.28
N VAL A 545 -24.59 7.05 18.32
CA VAL A 545 -25.10 5.75 17.85
C VAL A 545 -24.58 4.60 18.73
N ASN A 546 -25.47 4.07 19.55
CA ASN A 546 -25.24 2.92 20.42
C ASN A 546 -25.70 1.63 19.73
N ARG A 547 -25.04 0.51 20.06
CA ARG A 547 -25.30 -0.81 19.48
C ARG A 547 -25.24 -1.87 20.58
N PHE A 548 -26.27 -2.69 20.74
CA PHE A 548 -26.31 -3.76 21.73
C PHE A 548 -27.13 -4.97 21.24
N CYS A 549 -26.94 -6.11 21.92
CA CYS A 549 -27.37 -7.42 21.42
C CYS A 549 -28.54 -7.98 22.24
N LEU A 550 -29.68 -8.18 21.58
CA LEU A 550 -30.85 -8.85 22.16
C LEU A 550 -30.73 -10.37 21.98
N SER A 551 -30.97 -11.13 23.03
CA SER A 551 -30.68 -12.58 23.07
C SER A 551 -31.77 -13.47 22.44
N LYS A 552 -32.98 -12.94 22.21
CA LYS A 552 -34.12 -13.61 21.58
C LYS A 552 -34.67 -12.74 20.44
N PRO A 553 -35.38 -13.33 19.46
CA PRO A 553 -36.24 -12.55 18.55
C PRO A 553 -37.54 -12.14 19.26
N GLY A 554 -38.12 -11.02 18.83
CA GLY A 554 -39.42 -10.53 19.27
C GLY A 554 -39.60 -9.01 19.11
N VAL A 555 -40.74 -8.52 19.60
CA VAL A 555 -40.99 -7.09 19.79
C VAL A 555 -40.57 -6.69 21.20
N TYR A 556 -39.75 -5.65 21.30
CA TYR A 556 -39.22 -5.10 22.53
C TYR A 556 -39.75 -3.68 22.76
N LYS A 557 -40.17 -3.41 24.00
CA LYS A 557 -40.60 -2.09 24.44
C LYS A 557 -39.49 -1.46 25.28
N VAL A 558 -39.12 -0.24 24.90
CA VAL A 558 -37.84 0.39 25.24
C VAL A 558 -38.11 1.77 25.86
N THR A 559 -37.63 2.00 27.07
CA THR A 559 -37.97 3.16 27.91
C THR A 559 -36.70 3.94 28.29
N PRO A 560 -36.53 5.20 27.84
CA PRO A 560 -35.39 6.03 28.21
C PRO A 560 -35.57 6.66 29.62
N ARG A 561 -34.54 6.58 30.45
CA ARG A 561 -34.45 7.25 31.76
C ARG A 561 -33.25 8.19 31.79
N SER A 562 -33.47 9.48 32.04
CA SER A 562 -32.41 10.47 32.31
C SER A 562 -33.00 11.79 32.84
N CYS A 563 -32.13 12.77 33.06
CA CYS A 563 -32.48 14.19 33.28
C CYS A 563 -33.08 14.89 32.03
N HIS A 564 -33.19 14.19 30.89
CA HIS A 564 -33.74 14.68 29.64
C HIS A 564 -35.11 14.04 29.36
N ARG A 565 -36.08 14.84 28.93
CA ARG A 565 -37.40 14.38 28.47
C ARG A 565 -37.35 14.17 26.97
N PHE A 566 -37.75 12.98 26.52
CA PHE A 566 -37.80 12.58 25.12
C PHE A 566 -39.19 12.81 24.51
N GLU A 567 -39.27 12.76 23.18
CA GLU A 567 -40.52 12.89 22.43
C GLU A 567 -41.57 11.84 22.84
N GLN A 568 -41.16 10.58 23.03
CA GLN A 568 -42.05 9.49 23.45
C GLN A 568 -41.61 8.92 24.81
N ALA A 569 -42.58 8.48 25.61
CA ALA A 569 -42.32 7.88 26.93
C ALA A 569 -41.74 6.45 26.83
N PHE A 570 -42.03 5.76 25.73
CA PHE A 570 -41.42 4.48 25.34
C PHE A 570 -41.41 4.38 23.82
N TYR A 571 -40.54 3.52 23.28
CA TYR A 571 -40.38 3.21 21.87
C TYR A 571 -40.53 1.69 21.67
N THR A 572 -40.96 1.25 20.50
CA THR A 572 -41.09 -0.18 20.14
C THR A 572 -40.07 -0.58 19.08
N TYR A 573 -39.39 -1.70 19.28
CA TYR A 573 -38.42 -2.26 18.34
C TYR A 573 -38.74 -3.71 18.01
N ASP A 574 -38.82 -4.04 16.73
CA ASP A 574 -39.06 -5.39 16.24
C ASP A 574 -37.79 -5.94 15.60
N THR A 575 -37.28 -7.07 16.11
CA THR A 575 -36.09 -7.75 15.57
C THR A 575 -36.27 -8.31 14.16
N SER A 576 -37.51 -8.49 13.69
CA SER A 576 -37.84 -8.96 12.34
C SER A 576 -37.82 -7.85 11.28
N SER A 577 -38.02 -6.59 11.70
CA SER A 577 -37.91 -5.40 10.86
C SER A 577 -36.93 -4.38 11.48
N PRO A 578 -35.62 -4.71 11.53
CA PRO A 578 -34.63 -3.95 12.29
C PRO A 578 -34.41 -2.54 11.73
N SER A 579 -34.85 -1.53 12.48
CA SER A 579 -34.64 -0.10 12.20
C SER A 579 -33.67 0.55 13.20
N ILE A 580 -33.28 1.80 12.97
CA ILE A 580 -32.51 2.59 13.95
C ILE A 580 -33.51 3.41 14.77
N LEU A 581 -33.60 3.15 16.08
CA LEU A 581 -34.40 3.99 16.97
C LEU A 581 -33.71 5.35 17.16
N THR A 582 -34.39 6.45 16.84
CA THR A 582 -33.91 7.82 17.09
C THR A 582 -34.58 8.38 18.35
N LEU A 583 -33.82 8.61 19.41
CA LEU A 583 -34.31 9.16 20.67
C LEU A 583 -33.76 10.58 20.86
N THR A 584 -34.63 11.56 20.59
CA THR A 584 -34.35 13.00 20.70
C THR A 584 -34.93 13.56 21.99
N ALA A 585 -34.07 14.13 22.83
CA ALA A 585 -34.48 14.97 23.94
C ALA A 585 -35.12 16.27 23.43
N ILE A 586 -36.23 16.67 24.05
CA ILE A 586 -37.00 17.89 23.74
C ILE A 586 -36.94 18.93 24.88
N ARG A 587 -36.74 18.50 26.13
CA ARG A 587 -36.60 19.35 27.33
C ARG A 587 -35.60 18.75 28.32
N HIS A 588 -34.98 19.61 29.14
CA HIS A 588 -33.86 19.32 30.03
C HIS A 588 -34.24 19.74 31.46
N HIS A 589 -33.94 18.91 32.46
CA HIS A 589 -34.31 19.17 33.85
C HIS A 589 -33.30 20.09 34.54
N VAL A 590 -33.73 21.30 34.87
CA VAL A 590 -32.96 22.29 35.63
C VAL A 590 -33.36 22.23 37.09
N LEU A 591 -32.37 22.27 37.99
CA LEU A 591 -32.58 22.43 39.43
C LEU A 591 -32.03 23.79 39.88
N GLY A 592 -32.64 24.35 40.92
CA GLY A 592 -32.15 25.51 41.64
C GLY A 592 -32.41 25.41 43.14
N THR A 593 -31.62 26.14 43.92
CA THR A 593 -31.65 26.16 45.38
C THR A 593 -31.54 27.58 45.89
N ILE A 594 -32.38 27.91 46.87
CA ILE A 594 -32.28 29.16 47.63
C ILE A 594 -31.90 28.80 49.06
N THR A 595 -30.88 29.43 49.63
CA THR A 595 -30.44 29.21 51.01
C THR A 595 -30.70 30.44 51.87
N THR A 596 -31.28 30.26 53.07
CA THR A 596 -31.63 31.38 53.95
C THR A 596 -31.25 31.10 55.40
N ASP A 597 -30.85 32.15 56.13
CA ASP A 597 -30.43 32.03 57.52
C ASP A 597 -31.63 31.93 58.49
N LYS A 598 -32.82 32.35 58.04
CA LYS A 598 -34.12 32.21 58.74
C LYS A 598 -35.14 31.55 57.83
N MET A 599 -36.02 30.71 58.40
CA MET A 599 -37.15 30.10 57.70
C MET A 599 -38.25 31.15 57.48
N MET A 600 -38.59 31.40 56.21
CA MET A 600 -39.63 32.35 55.78
C MET A 600 -40.31 31.86 54.50
N ASP A 601 -41.45 32.47 54.13
CA ASP A 601 -42.08 32.27 52.82
C ASP A 601 -41.16 32.77 51.70
N VAL A 602 -40.73 31.86 50.82
CA VAL A 602 -39.97 32.17 49.60
C VAL A 602 -40.79 31.79 48.38
N THR A 603 -41.02 32.75 47.48
CA THR A 603 -41.64 32.54 46.17
C THR A 603 -40.61 32.76 45.08
N VAL A 604 -40.71 32.03 43.97
CA VAL A 604 -39.72 32.04 42.89
C VAL A 604 -40.43 32.26 41.56
N THR A 605 -40.16 33.39 40.91
CA THR A 605 -40.66 33.68 39.57
C THR A 605 -39.63 33.29 38.53
N ILE A 606 -39.98 32.39 37.61
CA ILE A 606 -39.17 31.97 36.47
C ILE A 606 -39.76 32.61 35.21
N LYS A 607 -38.97 33.44 34.53
CA LYS A 607 -39.29 33.99 33.20
C LYS A 607 -38.44 33.30 32.14
N SER A 608 -39.07 32.80 31.09
CA SER A 608 -38.37 32.28 29.91
C SER A 608 -38.06 33.41 28.92
N SER A 609 -37.00 33.27 28.13
CA SER A 609 -36.74 34.11 26.94
C SER A 609 -37.58 33.74 25.72
N ILE A 610 -38.63 32.93 25.90
CA ILE A 610 -39.57 32.50 24.87
C ILE A 610 -40.90 33.22 25.13
N ASP A 611 -41.23 34.22 24.31
CA ASP A 611 -42.41 35.10 24.50
C ASP A 611 -43.77 34.36 24.58
N SER A 612 -43.82 33.07 24.20
CA SER A 612 -45.01 32.22 24.26
C SER A 612 -45.09 31.31 25.49
N GLU A 613 -44.09 31.29 26.38
CA GLU A 613 -44.16 30.59 27.67
C GLU A 613 -44.35 31.63 28.81
N PRO A 614 -45.50 31.63 29.53
CA PRO A 614 -45.79 32.65 30.54
C PRO A 614 -44.90 32.51 31.78
N ALA A 615 -44.70 33.63 32.50
CA ALA A 615 -43.91 33.66 33.73
C ALA A 615 -44.49 32.69 34.79
N LEU A 616 -43.69 31.70 35.20
CA LEU A 616 -44.08 30.66 36.13
C LEU A 616 -43.72 31.08 37.55
N VAL A 617 -44.71 31.24 38.42
CA VAL A 617 -44.50 31.50 39.86
C VAL A 617 -44.59 30.18 40.62
N LEU A 618 -43.53 29.84 41.34
CA LEU A 618 -43.43 28.67 42.21
C LEU A 618 -43.37 29.10 43.67
N GLY A 619 -44.36 28.71 44.48
CA GLY A 619 -44.32 28.84 45.93
C GLY A 619 -45.65 29.25 46.59
N PRO A 620 -45.63 29.59 47.89
CA PRO A 620 -44.45 29.57 48.77
C PRO A 620 -43.79 28.19 48.83
N LEU A 621 -42.47 28.16 48.65
CA LEU A 621 -41.70 26.92 48.71
C LEU A 621 -41.52 26.50 50.16
N LYS A 622 -41.69 25.21 50.44
CA LYS A 622 -41.26 24.61 51.71
C LYS A 622 -39.75 24.39 51.73
N SER A 623 -39.14 24.51 52.90
CA SER A 623 -37.72 24.18 53.05
C SER A 623 -37.51 22.66 53.06
N VAL A 624 -36.34 22.18 52.65
CA VAL A 624 -35.96 20.75 52.73
C VAL A 624 -35.99 20.26 54.19
N GLN A 625 -35.66 21.13 55.14
CA GLN A 625 -35.70 20.90 56.57
C GLN A 625 -37.15 20.69 57.06
N GLU A 626 -38.08 21.53 56.60
CA GLU A 626 -39.53 21.42 56.84
C GLU A 626 -40.12 20.15 56.20
N LEU A 627 -39.83 19.88 54.92
CA LEU A 627 -40.22 18.64 54.24
C LEU A 627 -39.70 17.38 54.96
N ARG A 628 -38.46 17.42 55.47
CA ARG A 628 -37.88 16.34 56.28
C ARG A 628 -38.61 16.20 57.62
N ARG A 629 -39.03 17.30 58.23
CA ARG A 629 -39.84 17.32 59.46
C ARG A 629 -41.23 16.72 59.23
N GLU A 630 -41.89 17.05 58.13
CA GLU A 630 -43.16 16.47 57.73
C GLU A 630 -43.02 14.97 57.42
N GLN A 631 -41.92 14.55 56.79
CA GLN A 631 -41.62 13.12 56.59
C GLN A 631 -41.33 12.38 57.90
N GLN A 632 -40.61 12.99 58.86
CA GLN A 632 -40.43 12.42 60.21
C GLN A 632 -41.78 12.27 60.93
N LEU A 633 -42.60 13.32 60.93
CA LEU A 633 -43.95 13.29 61.51
C LEU A 633 -44.81 12.20 60.87
N ALA A 634 -44.86 12.12 59.54
CA ALA A 634 -45.59 11.08 58.82
C ALA A 634 -45.05 9.67 59.09
N GLN A 635 -43.72 9.49 59.26
CA GLN A 635 -43.14 8.19 59.64
C GLN A 635 -43.39 7.80 61.10
N ILE A 636 -43.49 8.77 62.01
CA ILE A 636 -43.90 8.54 63.41
C ILE A 636 -45.38 8.19 63.44
N GLU A 637 -46.21 8.86 62.63
CA GLU A 637 -47.64 8.60 62.54
C GLU A 637 -47.97 7.28 61.83
N THR A 638 -47.26 6.87 60.78
CA THR A 638 -47.40 5.51 60.22
C THR A 638 -46.91 4.44 61.19
N ARG A 639 -45.77 4.62 61.88
CA ARG A 639 -45.33 3.70 62.94
C ARG A 639 -46.31 3.65 64.12
N ARG A 640 -47.02 4.72 64.40
CA ARG A 640 -48.13 4.75 65.37
C ARG A 640 -49.34 3.98 64.85
N GLN A 641 -49.76 4.19 63.60
CA GLN A 641 -50.87 3.45 62.99
C GLN A 641 -50.54 1.95 62.85
N GLU A 642 -49.30 1.56 62.59
CA GLU A 642 -48.85 0.17 62.61
C GLU A 642 -48.93 -0.43 64.04
N ARG A 643 -48.51 0.32 65.07
CA ARG A 643 -48.70 -0.10 66.48
C ARG A 643 -50.17 -0.23 66.86
N GLU A 644 -51.03 0.70 66.45
CA GLU A 644 -52.48 0.68 66.72
C GLU A 644 -53.21 -0.40 65.89
N LYS A 645 -52.67 -0.81 64.74
CA LYS A 645 -53.18 -1.90 63.90
C LYS A 645 -52.74 -3.29 64.39
N ASN A 646 -51.51 -3.42 64.87
CA ASN A 646 -50.98 -4.67 65.42
C ASN A 646 -51.44 -4.90 66.87
N GLY A 647 -51.68 -3.84 67.65
CA GLY A 647 -52.12 -3.88 69.05
C GLY A 647 -53.59 -4.30 69.26
N LYS A 648 -54.14 -5.13 68.36
CA LYS A 648 -55.48 -5.75 68.48
C LYS A 648 -55.44 -7.26 68.65
N GLU A 649 -54.27 -7.88 68.59
CA GLU A 649 -54.06 -9.28 68.93
C GLU A 649 -53.10 -9.38 70.13
N GLU A 650 -53.40 -10.32 71.02
CA GLU A 650 -52.68 -10.65 72.27
C GLU A 650 -52.61 -9.56 73.36
N GLY A 651 -53.30 -9.82 74.48
CA GLY A 651 -53.14 -9.08 75.74
C GLY A 651 -52.23 -9.85 76.70
N GLY A 652 -51.34 -9.13 77.39
CA GLY A 652 -50.44 -9.67 78.41
C GLY A 652 -49.90 -8.57 79.31
N GLU A 653 -49.67 -8.86 80.59
CA GLU A 653 -49.32 -7.87 81.60
C GLU A 653 -47.82 -7.48 81.59
N GLY A 654 -47.52 -6.25 82.04
CA GLY A 654 -46.29 -5.99 82.80
C GLY A 654 -45.12 -5.27 82.13
N SER A 655 -45.27 -3.99 81.76
CA SER A 655 -44.15 -3.03 81.88
C SER A 655 -44.62 -1.57 81.98
N THR A 656 -44.51 -0.97 83.15
CA THR A 656 -44.87 0.44 83.38
C THR A 656 -43.71 1.38 83.05
N LYS A 657 -43.57 1.75 81.77
CA LYS A 657 -42.95 3.02 81.36
C LYS A 657 -43.76 3.62 80.20
N PRO A 658 -44.11 4.92 80.23
CA PRO A 658 -44.67 5.57 79.06
C PRO A 658 -43.63 5.55 77.92
N PRO A 659 -44.04 5.41 76.64
CA PRO A 659 -43.11 5.52 75.53
C PRO A 659 -42.50 6.92 75.55
N VAL A 660 -41.18 7.01 75.36
CA VAL A 660 -40.51 8.29 75.18
C VAL A 660 -41.14 8.97 73.97
N GLN A 661 -41.64 10.18 74.16
CA GLN A 661 -42.23 11.00 73.11
C GLN A 661 -41.13 11.25 72.07
N GLU A 662 -41.28 10.70 70.85
CA GLU A 662 -40.31 10.86 69.76
C GLU A 662 -40.22 12.34 69.39
N MET A 663 -39.26 13.05 70.00
CA MET A 663 -39.02 14.47 69.75
C MET A 663 -38.48 14.63 68.34
N VAL A 664 -39.30 15.27 67.50
CA VAL A 664 -38.93 15.72 66.16
C VAL A 664 -37.80 16.75 66.29
N GLU A 665 -36.78 16.65 65.45
CA GLU A 665 -35.62 17.54 65.49
C GLU A 665 -36.03 19.02 65.38
N GLU A 666 -35.37 19.89 66.15
CA GLU A 666 -35.59 21.33 66.06
C GLU A 666 -35.02 21.86 64.74
N LEU A 667 -35.77 22.77 64.11
CA LEU A 667 -35.45 23.33 62.81
C LEU A 667 -34.30 24.34 62.93
N GLN A 668 -33.06 23.86 62.86
CA GLN A 668 -31.85 24.68 62.82
C GLN A 668 -31.46 24.98 61.37
N GLY A 669 -31.08 26.24 61.11
CA GLY A 669 -30.66 26.71 59.78
C GLY A 669 -29.22 26.31 59.42
N PRO A 670 -28.78 26.59 58.18
CA PRO A 670 -29.50 27.32 57.13
C PRO A 670 -30.61 26.48 56.49
N PHE A 671 -31.67 27.16 56.06
CA PHE A 671 -32.82 26.59 55.38
C PHE A 671 -32.57 26.57 53.88
N SER A 672 -32.96 25.50 53.19
CA SER A 672 -32.75 25.36 51.75
C SER A 672 -34.05 25.04 51.03
N TYR A 673 -34.40 25.83 50.02
CA TYR A 673 -35.60 25.70 49.21
C TYR A 673 -35.20 25.24 47.81
N ASP A 674 -35.47 23.98 47.48
CA ASP A 674 -35.15 23.41 46.16
C ASP A 674 -36.36 23.54 45.21
N PHE A 675 -36.10 23.94 43.95
CA PHE A 675 -37.10 24.02 42.89
C PHE A 675 -36.57 23.42 41.58
N SER A 676 -37.49 23.17 40.62
CA SER A 676 -37.16 22.55 39.34
C SER A 676 -37.94 23.14 38.17
N TYR A 677 -37.36 23.07 36.96
CA TYR A 677 -37.98 23.57 35.72
C TYR A 677 -37.53 22.73 34.51
N TRP A 678 -38.37 22.66 33.46
CA TRP A 678 -38.15 21.85 32.25
C TRP A 678 -37.92 22.73 31.02
N ALA A 679 -36.71 23.27 30.90
CA ALA A 679 -36.30 24.18 29.83
C ALA A 679 -35.91 23.45 28.53
N ARG A 680 -35.85 24.18 27.42
CA ARG A 680 -35.33 23.77 26.11
C ARG A 680 -33.83 24.08 26.01
N SER A 681 -33.12 23.38 25.12
CA SER A 681 -31.70 23.70 24.85
C SER A 681 -31.57 25.09 24.23
N GLY A 682 -30.73 25.94 24.82
CA GLY A 682 -30.52 27.33 24.41
C GLY A 682 -31.55 28.32 24.99
N GLU A 683 -32.49 27.86 25.81
CA GLU A 683 -33.43 28.74 26.52
C GLU A 683 -32.69 29.51 27.62
N LYS A 684 -32.88 30.83 27.67
CA LYS A 684 -32.40 31.66 28.78
C LYS A 684 -33.55 31.84 29.76
N ILE A 685 -33.35 31.40 31.00
CA ILE A 685 -34.30 31.59 32.10
C ILE A 685 -33.76 32.65 33.07
N THR A 686 -34.62 33.59 33.45
CA THR A 686 -34.35 34.60 34.48
C THR A 686 -35.17 34.21 35.71
N VAL A 687 -34.50 34.00 36.83
CA VAL A 687 -35.11 33.53 38.09
C VAL A 687 -35.00 34.61 39.16
N THR A 688 -36.16 35.05 39.65
CA THR A 688 -36.29 36.12 40.64
C THR A 688 -36.98 35.55 41.89
N PRO A 689 -36.25 35.33 43.00
CA PRO A 689 -36.85 35.01 44.29
C PRO A 689 -37.45 36.26 44.96
N SER A 690 -38.48 36.05 45.77
CA SER A 690 -39.18 37.10 46.52
C SER A 690 -39.69 36.60 47.88
N SER A 691 -39.62 37.48 48.87
CA SER A 691 -40.09 37.29 50.25
C SER A 691 -40.38 38.67 50.86
N LYS A 692 -40.97 38.71 52.06
CA LYS A 692 -41.34 39.97 52.75
C LYS A 692 -40.19 40.56 53.59
N GLU A 693 -39.31 39.71 54.11
CA GLU A 693 -38.28 40.08 55.10
C GLU A 693 -36.85 39.78 54.65
N LEU A 694 -36.69 39.03 53.55
CA LEU A 694 -35.39 38.58 53.03
C LEU A 694 -34.96 39.37 51.80
N LEU A 695 -33.72 39.86 51.81
CA LEU A 695 -33.01 40.36 50.64
C LEU A 695 -32.20 39.23 50.03
N PHE A 696 -32.27 39.08 48.70
CA PHE A 696 -31.63 37.99 47.97
C PHE A 696 -30.37 38.45 47.23
N TYR A 697 -29.34 37.60 47.25
CA TYR A 697 -28.01 37.85 46.72
C TYR A 697 -27.60 36.70 45.78
N PRO A 698 -27.56 36.91 44.44
CA PRO A 698 -28.05 38.09 43.72
C PRO A 698 -29.59 38.21 43.75
N PRO A 699 -30.16 39.41 43.51
CA PRO A 699 -31.62 39.62 43.56
C PRO A 699 -32.37 38.95 42.40
N SER A 700 -31.66 38.57 41.33
CA SER A 700 -32.12 37.59 40.35
C SER A 700 -30.91 36.90 39.72
N MET A 701 -31.10 35.69 39.19
CA MET A 701 -30.08 34.92 38.49
C MET A 701 -30.55 34.60 37.07
N GLU A 702 -29.67 34.77 36.08
CA GLU A 702 -29.94 34.37 34.70
C GLU A 702 -29.12 33.13 34.34
N ALA A 703 -29.78 32.08 33.85
CA ALA A 703 -29.14 30.85 33.42
C ALA A 703 -29.52 30.53 31.96
N VAL A 704 -28.52 30.25 31.11
CA VAL A 704 -28.74 29.71 29.77
C VAL A 704 -28.63 28.20 29.84
N VAL A 705 -29.69 27.49 29.48
CA VAL A 705 -29.76 26.03 29.62
C VAL A 705 -29.09 25.37 28.43
N SER A 706 -27.84 24.96 28.60
CA SER A 706 -27.14 24.10 27.65
C SER A 706 -27.85 22.75 27.57
N GLY A 707 -28.15 22.28 26.35
CA GLY A 707 -28.78 20.98 26.18
C GLY A 707 -27.85 19.81 26.49
N GLU A 708 -26.56 19.99 26.26
CA GLU A 708 -25.59 18.91 26.01
C GLU A 708 -25.32 17.95 27.17
N SER A 709 -25.61 18.35 28.40
CA SER A 709 -25.41 17.58 29.63
C SER A 709 -26.65 17.70 30.53
N CYS A 710 -26.70 16.93 31.62
CA CYS A 710 -27.64 17.23 32.69
C CYS A 710 -27.29 18.60 33.30
N PRO A 711 -28.20 19.59 33.31
CA PRO A 711 -27.89 20.93 33.82
C PRO A 711 -27.52 20.95 35.31
N GLY A 712 -28.10 20.04 36.11
CA GLY A 712 -27.85 19.97 37.54
C GLY A 712 -28.43 21.16 38.31
N LYS A 713 -27.81 21.51 39.44
CA LYS A 713 -28.08 22.76 40.16
C LYS A 713 -27.37 23.91 39.42
N LEU A 714 -28.14 24.70 38.66
CA LEU A 714 -27.63 25.86 37.90
C LEU A 714 -27.79 27.19 38.64
N ILE A 715 -28.68 27.24 39.64
CA ILE A 715 -29.11 28.48 40.30
C ILE A 715 -28.93 28.28 41.80
N GLU A 716 -28.05 29.08 42.39
CA GLU A 716 -27.85 29.20 43.83
C GLU A 716 -27.98 30.67 44.22
N ILE A 717 -28.84 30.98 45.19
CA ILE A 717 -29.12 32.35 45.65
C ILE A 717 -29.24 32.34 47.18
N GLN A 718 -28.55 33.27 47.86
CA GLN A 718 -28.66 33.40 49.33
C GLN A 718 -29.66 34.49 49.72
N GLY A 719 -30.55 34.21 50.67
CA GLY A 719 -31.47 35.18 51.28
C GLY A 719 -31.09 35.52 52.72
N LYS A 720 -30.71 36.78 52.97
CA LYS A 720 -30.44 37.31 54.33
C LYS A 720 -31.63 38.15 54.81
N ALA A 721 -31.88 38.19 56.12
CA ALA A 721 -32.84 39.14 56.68
C ALA A 721 -32.30 40.59 56.61
N GLY A 722 -33.16 41.55 56.27
CA GLY A 722 -32.79 42.96 56.22
C GLY A 722 -33.06 43.74 57.52
N LEU A 723 -32.52 44.96 57.57
CA LEU A 723 -32.69 45.94 58.65
C LEU A 723 -33.99 46.75 58.46
N PHE A 724 -34.62 47.17 59.56
CA PHE A 724 -35.74 48.12 59.55
C PHE A 724 -35.37 49.35 60.41
N LEU A 725 -35.80 50.54 59.98
CA LEU A 725 -35.59 51.82 60.65
C LEU A 725 -36.95 52.46 60.98
N GLU A 726 -37.12 52.92 62.21
CA GLU A 726 -38.40 53.43 62.75
C GLU A 726 -38.17 54.73 63.54
N GLY A 727 -39.20 55.56 63.69
CA GLY A 727 -39.14 56.82 64.45
C GLY A 727 -40.49 57.55 64.58
N GLN A 728 -40.54 58.58 65.44
CA GLN A 728 -41.75 59.35 65.76
C GLN A 728 -41.51 60.88 65.88
N ILE A 729 -42.54 61.68 65.59
CA ILE A 729 -42.52 63.14 65.66
C ILE A 729 -43.33 63.69 66.85
N HIS A 730 -42.82 64.75 67.48
CA HIS A 730 -43.38 65.36 68.70
C HIS A 730 -43.51 66.90 68.58
N PRO A 731 -44.71 67.49 68.76
CA PRO A 731 -46.01 66.83 68.89
C PRO A 731 -46.35 66.01 67.64
N GLU A 732 -47.30 65.08 67.78
CA GLU A 732 -47.72 64.16 66.72
C GLU A 732 -48.13 64.92 65.45
N LEU A 733 -47.54 64.57 64.30
CA LEU A 733 -47.63 65.36 63.09
C LEU A 733 -47.63 64.46 61.84
N GLU A 734 -48.81 64.29 61.24
CA GLU A 734 -49.05 63.54 60.01
C GLU A 734 -48.35 64.17 58.80
N GLY A 735 -47.90 63.37 57.83
CA GLY A 735 -47.44 63.85 56.54
C GLY A 735 -46.17 64.71 56.59
N VAL A 736 -45.29 64.44 57.55
CA VAL A 736 -43.89 64.91 57.47
C VAL A 736 -43.14 63.97 56.53
N GLU A 737 -42.38 64.54 55.60
CA GLU A 737 -41.53 63.77 54.70
C GLU A 737 -40.27 63.32 55.45
N ILE A 738 -40.04 62.01 55.52
CA ILE A 738 -38.85 61.38 56.06
C ILE A 738 -38.03 60.84 54.90
N VAL A 739 -36.78 61.30 54.82
CA VAL A 739 -35.83 60.92 53.77
C VAL A 739 -34.71 60.11 54.39
N ILE A 740 -34.49 58.90 53.87
CA ILE A 740 -33.43 57.99 54.30
C ILE A 740 -32.40 57.88 53.18
N SER A 741 -31.14 58.17 53.49
CA SER A 741 -30.00 58.06 52.56
C SER A 741 -28.90 57.17 53.15
N GLU A 742 -28.13 56.50 52.29
CA GLU A 742 -26.89 55.86 52.71
C GLU A 742 -25.84 56.95 53.02
N LYS A 743 -25.06 56.76 54.09
CA LYS A 743 -24.14 57.75 54.64
C LYS A 743 -22.97 58.06 53.70
N GLY A 744 -23.18 59.05 52.82
CA GLY A 744 -22.23 59.47 51.79
C GLY A 744 -22.78 59.41 50.36
N ALA A 745 -24.00 58.88 50.16
CA ALA A 745 -24.68 58.93 48.88
C ALA A 745 -25.22 60.33 48.57
N SER A 746 -25.20 60.72 47.29
CA SER A 746 -25.71 62.02 46.80
C SER A 746 -27.21 61.99 46.44
N SER A 747 -27.87 60.84 46.54
CA SER A 747 -29.29 60.64 46.27
C SER A 747 -29.99 59.96 47.46
N PRO A 748 -31.26 60.29 47.74
CA PRO A 748 -32.04 59.56 48.73
C PRO A 748 -32.22 58.10 48.31
N LEU A 749 -32.26 57.19 49.29
CA LEU A 749 -32.47 55.77 49.06
C LEU A 749 -33.98 55.43 49.08
N ILE A 750 -34.69 55.93 50.09
CA ILE A 750 -36.14 55.79 50.27
C ILE A 750 -36.69 57.09 50.89
N THR A 751 -37.85 57.53 50.41
CA THR A 751 -38.67 58.58 51.04
C THR A 751 -39.97 57.96 51.53
N VAL A 752 -40.41 58.30 52.75
CA VAL A 752 -41.69 57.88 53.35
C VAL A 752 -42.35 59.08 54.04
N PHE A 753 -43.65 59.01 54.31
CA PHE A 753 -44.38 60.04 55.06
C PHE A 753 -44.86 59.48 56.40
N THR A 754 -44.90 60.31 57.44
CA THR A 754 -45.43 59.91 58.76
C THR A 754 -46.94 59.68 58.74
N ASP A 755 -47.39 58.72 59.54
CA ASP A 755 -48.81 58.41 59.74
C ASP A 755 -49.55 59.45 60.61
N ASP A 756 -50.84 59.22 60.84
CA ASP A 756 -51.74 60.09 61.62
C ASP A 756 -51.29 60.31 63.08
N ARG A 757 -50.34 59.50 63.58
CA ARG A 757 -49.75 59.57 64.93
C ARG A 757 -48.29 60.01 64.90
N GLY A 758 -47.82 60.49 63.74
CA GLY A 758 -46.47 61.00 63.53
C GLY A 758 -45.38 59.93 63.47
N ALA A 759 -45.71 58.66 63.22
CA ALA A 759 -44.77 57.53 63.22
C ALA A 759 -44.46 57.02 61.80
N TYR A 760 -43.33 56.33 61.63
CA TYR A 760 -42.94 55.66 60.38
C TYR A 760 -42.06 54.41 60.61
N SER A 761 -42.00 53.51 59.62
CA SER A 761 -41.12 52.34 59.59
C SER A 761 -40.69 52.01 58.15
N VAL A 762 -39.42 51.69 57.91
CA VAL A 762 -38.84 51.44 56.58
C VAL A 762 -37.86 50.27 56.59
N GLY A 763 -38.09 49.28 55.74
CA GLY A 763 -37.20 48.14 55.46
C GLY A 763 -37.86 47.14 54.50
N PRO A 764 -37.21 46.01 54.15
CA PRO A 764 -35.88 45.58 54.58
C PRO A 764 -34.74 46.31 53.86
N LEU A 765 -33.80 46.86 54.63
CA LEU A 765 -32.55 47.51 54.19
C LEU A 765 -31.33 46.59 54.37
N HIS A 766 -30.17 46.97 53.84
CA HIS A 766 -28.93 46.22 54.05
C HIS A 766 -28.41 46.45 55.48
N SER A 767 -28.19 45.36 56.23
CA SER A 767 -27.63 45.39 57.60
C SER A 767 -26.20 45.94 57.69
N ASP A 768 -25.50 45.95 56.57
CA ASP A 768 -24.05 46.12 56.50
C ASP A 768 -23.67 47.59 56.13
N LEU A 769 -24.66 48.50 56.05
CA LEU A 769 -24.53 49.90 55.63
C LEU A 769 -25.02 50.86 56.73
N GLU A 770 -24.39 52.04 56.84
CA GLU A 770 -24.87 53.11 57.73
C GLU A 770 -25.83 54.05 56.99
N TYR A 771 -26.95 54.38 57.64
CA TYR A 771 -27.99 55.24 57.09
C TYR A 771 -28.11 56.56 57.86
N THR A 772 -28.46 57.63 57.14
CA THR A 772 -28.81 58.95 57.70
C THR A 772 -30.27 59.25 57.40
N VAL A 773 -30.97 59.77 58.41
CA VAL A 773 -32.39 60.14 58.32
C VAL A 773 -32.53 61.66 58.47
N THR A 774 -33.29 62.29 57.57
CA THR A 774 -33.69 63.70 57.68
C THR A 774 -35.21 63.84 57.53
N SER A 775 -35.76 64.93 58.05
CA SER A 775 -37.20 65.20 57.97
C SER A 775 -37.50 66.63 57.52
N GLN A 776 -38.60 66.82 56.80
CA GLN A 776 -39.07 68.15 56.37
C GLN A 776 -40.60 68.24 56.26
N LYS A 777 -41.15 69.41 56.60
CA LYS A 777 -42.56 69.77 56.37
C LYS A 777 -42.70 71.29 56.29
N GLU A 778 -43.51 71.77 55.34
CA GLU A 778 -43.74 73.20 55.15
C GLU A 778 -44.46 73.84 56.36
N GLY A 779 -44.08 75.08 56.70
CA GLY A 779 -44.64 75.83 57.85
C GLY A 779 -44.12 75.42 59.23
N TYR A 780 -43.29 74.36 59.31
CA TYR A 780 -42.71 73.86 60.56
C TYR A 780 -41.18 73.80 60.51
N VAL A 781 -40.54 74.01 61.67
CA VAL A 781 -39.13 73.66 61.88
C VAL A 781 -39.06 72.34 62.62
N LEU A 782 -38.40 71.35 62.01
CA LEU A 782 -38.15 70.02 62.58
C LEU A 782 -36.70 69.92 63.08
N THR A 783 -36.51 69.50 64.34
CA THR A 783 -35.19 69.28 64.93
C THR A 783 -35.04 67.87 65.50
N ALA A 784 -33.94 67.18 65.21
CA ALA A 784 -33.73 65.81 65.68
C ALA A 784 -33.61 65.74 67.21
N VAL A 785 -34.12 64.66 67.81
CA VAL A 785 -34.05 64.41 69.25
C VAL A 785 -32.73 63.72 69.59
N GLU A 786 -31.87 64.41 70.35
CA GLU A 786 -30.57 63.89 70.81
C GLU A 786 -30.72 62.52 71.49
N GLY A 787 -29.94 61.55 71.02
CA GLY A 787 -29.97 60.15 71.48
C GLY A 787 -30.80 59.20 70.63
N THR A 788 -31.51 59.70 69.61
CA THR A 788 -32.33 58.91 68.68
C THR A 788 -31.83 59.05 67.24
N ILE A 789 -32.16 58.10 66.36
CA ILE A 789 -31.77 58.12 64.93
C ILE A 789 -32.96 58.50 64.02
N GLY A 790 -34.18 58.58 64.57
CA GLY A 790 -35.41 58.81 63.80
C GLY A 790 -36.43 59.77 64.40
N ASP A 791 -36.23 60.30 65.62
CA ASP A 791 -37.26 61.10 66.29
C ASP A 791 -37.02 62.61 66.12
N PHE A 792 -38.10 63.37 65.92
CA PHE A 792 -38.02 64.81 65.61
C PHE A 792 -39.01 65.66 66.43
N LYS A 793 -38.62 66.91 66.74
CA LYS A 793 -39.46 67.93 67.39
C LYS A 793 -39.90 68.99 66.41
N ALA A 794 -41.19 69.33 66.41
CA ALA A 794 -41.79 70.31 65.49
C ALA A 794 -42.18 71.64 66.17
N TYR A 795 -41.86 72.76 65.54
CA TYR A 795 -42.24 74.13 65.94
C TYR A 795 -42.95 74.84 64.78
N ALA A 796 -44.01 75.62 65.04
CA ALA A 796 -44.79 76.29 64.01
C ALA A 796 -44.25 77.70 63.67
N LEU A 797 -44.34 78.11 62.41
CA LEU A 797 -43.90 79.43 61.94
C LEU A 797 -45.06 80.38 61.63
N ALA A 798 -44.77 81.69 61.60
CA ALA A 798 -45.72 82.78 61.46
C ALA A 798 -45.58 83.53 60.10
N GLY A 799 -46.43 84.52 59.85
CA GLY A 799 -46.45 85.27 58.59
C GLY A 799 -46.93 86.73 58.67
N VAL A 800 -46.50 87.55 57.70
CA VAL A 800 -46.92 88.95 57.53
C VAL A 800 -47.16 89.25 56.04
N SER A 801 -48.34 89.77 55.73
CA SER A 801 -48.72 90.29 54.41
C SER A 801 -48.68 91.82 54.35
N PHE A 802 -48.24 92.34 53.21
CA PHE A 802 -48.23 93.76 52.86
C PHE A 802 -49.02 93.98 51.57
N GLU A 803 -49.69 95.12 51.46
CA GLU A 803 -50.53 95.52 50.33
C GLU A 803 -50.10 96.92 49.87
N ILE A 804 -49.54 97.01 48.67
CA ILE A 804 -48.85 98.20 48.15
C ILE A 804 -49.56 98.70 46.88
N LYS A 805 -49.98 99.98 46.90
CA LYS A 805 -50.80 100.61 45.85
C LYS A 805 -50.21 101.92 45.33
N ALA A 806 -50.65 102.35 44.16
CA ALA A 806 -50.37 103.65 43.58
C ALA A 806 -51.36 104.73 44.06
N GLU A 807 -51.12 105.99 43.67
CA GLU A 807 -51.99 107.14 43.96
C GLU A 807 -53.40 107.02 43.34
N ASP A 808 -53.59 106.17 42.32
CA ASP A 808 -54.88 105.85 41.69
C ASP A 808 -55.51 104.53 42.22
N ASP A 809 -55.11 104.09 43.42
CA ASP A 809 -55.56 102.87 44.13
C ASP A 809 -55.24 101.53 43.39
N GLN A 810 -54.56 101.58 42.23
CA GLN A 810 -54.11 100.38 41.53
C GLN A 810 -52.98 99.66 42.29
N PRO A 811 -52.89 98.32 42.23
CA PRO A 811 -51.77 97.57 42.80
C PRO A 811 -50.44 97.99 42.16
N LEU A 812 -49.38 98.11 42.97
CA LEU A 812 -48.06 98.57 42.49
C LEU A 812 -47.05 97.40 42.46
N PRO A 813 -46.80 96.75 41.31
CA PRO A 813 -45.79 95.71 41.16
C PRO A 813 -44.35 96.24 41.14
N GLY A 814 -43.39 95.37 41.46
CA GLY A 814 -41.96 95.68 41.38
C GLY A 814 -41.42 96.61 42.47
N VAL A 815 -42.18 96.83 43.55
CA VAL A 815 -41.75 97.57 44.74
C VAL A 815 -40.96 96.63 45.65
N LEU A 816 -39.71 96.98 45.95
CA LEU A 816 -38.85 96.22 46.84
C LEU A 816 -39.22 96.54 48.29
N LEU A 817 -39.85 95.61 48.98
CA LEU A 817 -40.10 95.71 50.42
C LEU A 817 -39.02 94.92 51.17
N SER A 818 -38.23 95.63 51.96
CA SER A 818 -37.34 95.03 52.95
C SER A 818 -38.12 94.71 54.22
N LEU A 819 -37.91 93.51 54.79
CA LEU A 819 -38.37 93.12 56.13
C LEU A 819 -37.20 92.50 56.90
N SER A 820 -36.93 93.01 58.11
CA SER A 820 -35.80 92.55 58.94
C SER A 820 -36.16 92.47 60.42
N GLY A 821 -35.90 91.32 61.06
CA GLY A 821 -36.15 91.09 62.48
C GLY A 821 -35.31 89.92 63.01
N GLY A 822 -34.61 90.10 64.13
CA GLY A 822 -33.66 89.11 64.64
C GLY A 822 -32.58 88.74 63.61
N VAL A 823 -32.51 87.45 63.26
CA VAL A 823 -31.61 86.92 62.21
C VAL A 823 -32.24 87.04 60.81
N PHE A 824 -33.57 87.10 60.71
CA PHE A 824 -34.29 87.13 59.46
C PHE A 824 -34.12 88.49 58.77
N ARG A 825 -33.68 88.46 57.51
CA ARG A 825 -33.64 89.60 56.60
C ARG A 825 -34.07 89.12 55.23
N SER A 826 -35.16 89.66 54.72
CA SER A 826 -35.67 89.33 53.39
C SER A 826 -36.06 90.61 52.66
N ASN A 827 -35.75 90.68 51.37
CA ASN A 827 -36.13 91.78 50.49
C ASN A 827 -36.88 91.16 49.31
N LEU A 828 -38.19 91.36 49.24
CA LEU A 828 -39.03 90.78 48.20
C LEU A 828 -39.67 91.90 47.35
N LEU A 829 -40.02 91.57 46.11
CA LEU A 829 -40.67 92.47 45.16
C LEU A 829 -42.18 92.18 45.12
N THR A 830 -43.01 93.21 45.09
CA THR A 830 -44.46 93.05 44.90
C THR A 830 -44.78 92.43 43.54
N GLN A 831 -45.77 91.53 43.55
CA GLN A 831 -46.35 90.93 42.35
C GLN A 831 -47.43 91.87 41.74
N ASP A 832 -48.00 91.48 40.60
CA ASP A 832 -49.00 92.27 39.84
C ASP A 832 -50.28 92.58 40.63
N ASN A 833 -50.55 91.83 41.69
CA ASN A 833 -51.65 92.06 42.63
C ASN A 833 -51.31 93.11 43.73
N GLY A 834 -50.09 93.66 43.75
CA GLY A 834 -49.62 94.61 44.76
C GLY A 834 -49.43 94.03 46.16
N ILE A 835 -49.67 92.73 46.35
CA ILE A 835 -49.61 92.03 47.63
C ILE A 835 -48.29 91.26 47.74
N LEU A 836 -47.78 91.17 48.96
CA LEU A 836 -46.50 90.54 49.28
C LEU A 836 -46.58 89.86 50.65
N THR A 837 -46.33 88.57 50.74
CA THR A 837 -46.38 87.83 52.01
C THR A 837 -45.01 87.26 52.36
N PHE A 838 -44.53 87.55 53.57
CA PHE A 838 -43.43 86.85 54.20
C PHE A 838 -44.02 85.77 55.11
N SER A 839 -43.98 84.52 54.66
CA SER A 839 -44.22 83.33 55.50
C SER A 839 -42.92 82.89 56.18
N ASN A 840 -43.00 81.86 57.04
CA ASN A 840 -41.86 81.25 57.73
C ASN A 840 -41.08 82.18 58.67
N LEU A 841 -41.79 83.12 59.30
CA LEU A 841 -41.24 84.03 60.31
C LEU A 841 -41.19 83.34 61.69
N SER A 842 -40.08 83.49 62.40
CA SER A 842 -39.98 83.18 63.83
C SER A 842 -40.74 84.22 64.67
N PRO A 843 -41.30 83.87 65.84
CA PRO A 843 -41.87 84.87 66.76
C PRO A 843 -40.86 85.98 67.10
N GLY A 844 -41.25 87.25 67.00
CA GLY A 844 -40.35 88.37 67.24
C GLY A 844 -40.82 89.73 66.69
N GLN A 845 -39.90 90.70 66.77
CA GLN A 845 -40.08 92.08 66.31
C GLN A 845 -39.39 92.29 64.95
N TYR A 846 -40.09 92.93 64.02
CA TYR A 846 -39.68 93.10 62.62
C TYR A 846 -39.83 94.57 62.16
N TYR A 847 -38.91 95.04 61.33
CA TYR A 847 -38.92 96.38 60.73
C TYR A 847 -39.03 96.27 59.20
N PHE A 848 -39.92 97.06 58.59
CA PHE A 848 -40.19 97.04 57.15
C PHE A 848 -39.89 98.38 56.47
N LYS A 849 -39.49 98.34 55.19
CA LYS A 849 -39.17 99.53 54.38
C LYS A 849 -39.42 99.34 52.86
N PRO A 850 -40.38 100.06 52.24
CA PRO A 850 -40.64 100.03 50.79
C PRO A 850 -39.66 100.89 49.99
N MET A 851 -39.22 100.41 48.81
CA MET A 851 -38.27 101.09 47.92
C MET A 851 -38.53 100.75 46.44
N MET A 852 -38.57 101.77 45.57
CA MET A 852 -38.54 101.61 44.11
C MET A 852 -37.94 102.87 43.50
N LYS A 853 -37.01 102.78 42.54
CA LYS A 853 -36.32 104.00 42.02
C LYS A 853 -37.26 104.98 41.31
N GLU A 854 -38.37 104.49 40.77
CA GLU A 854 -39.34 105.29 40.02
C GLU A 854 -40.50 105.77 40.92
N PHE A 855 -40.54 105.47 42.23
CA PHE A 855 -41.67 105.83 43.12
C PHE A 855 -41.25 106.19 44.57
N ARG A 856 -41.99 107.10 45.21
CA ARG A 856 -41.88 107.47 46.65
C ARG A 856 -43.03 106.81 47.44
N PHE A 857 -42.77 106.26 48.63
CA PHE A 857 -43.75 105.48 49.41
C PHE A 857 -44.12 106.07 50.78
N GLU A 858 -45.33 105.74 51.24
CA GLU A 858 -45.92 106.17 52.51
C GLU A 858 -46.78 105.02 53.11
N PRO A 859 -46.53 104.56 54.36
CA PRO A 859 -45.42 104.92 55.23
C PRO A 859 -44.06 104.48 54.66
N SER A 860 -43.03 105.31 54.85
CA SER A 860 -41.70 105.08 54.28
C SER A 860 -40.87 104.04 55.05
N SER A 861 -41.22 103.72 56.30
CA SER A 861 -40.82 102.51 57.05
C SER A 861 -41.51 102.46 58.42
N GLN A 862 -41.69 101.26 59.01
CA GLN A 862 -42.30 101.07 60.35
C GLN A 862 -41.89 99.72 60.98
N MET A 863 -42.08 99.56 62.30
CA MET A 863 -41.83 98.33 63.07
C MET A 863 -43.15 97.65 63.48
N ILE A 864 -43.14 96.32 63.56
CA ILE A 864 -44.28 95.42 63.81
C ILE A 864 -43.87 94.20 64.67
N GLU A 865 -44.83 93.59 65.35
CA GLU A 865 -44.64 92.43 66.23
C GLU A 865 -45.41 91.19 65.70
N VAL A 866 -44.81 90.01 65.84
CA VAL A 866 -45.33 88.74 65.30
C VAL A 866 -45.18 87.62 66.33
N GLN A 867 -46.27 86.90 66.63
CA GLN A 867 -46.32 85.76 67.56
C GLN A 867 -46.36 84.40 66.81
N GLU A 868 -46.19 83.29 67.53
CA GLU A 868 -46.19 81.94 66.95
C GLU A 868 -47.52 81.63 66.23
N GLY A 869 -47.44 81.16 64.98
CA GLY A 869 -48.60 80.90 64.12
C GLY A 869 -49.43 82.12 63.71
N GLN A 870 -49.02 83.35 64.03
CA GLN A 870 -49.78 84.56 63.74
C GLN A 870 -49.67 84.99 62.26
N ASN A 871 -50.76 85.52 61.69
CA ASN A 871 -50.76 86.20 60.39
C ASN A 871 -51.20 87.66 60.53
N LEU A 872 -50.38 88.61 60.06
CA LEU A 872 -50.62 90.06 60.13
C LEU A 872 -50.79 90.68 58.73
N ARG A 873 -51.53 91.79 58.57
CA ARG A 873 -51.71 92.50 57.27
C ARG A 873 -51.52 94.02 57.40
N ILE A 874 -50.79 94.63 56.47
CA ILE A 874 -50.35 96.04 56.48
C ILE A 874 -50.52 96.67 55.08
N THR A 875 -50.75 97.98 54.97
CA THR A 875 -51.00 98.69 53.69
C THR A 875 -50.05 99.89 53.48
N ILE A 876 -49.66 100.17 52.23
CA ILE A 876 -48.66 101.19 51.81
C ILE A 876 -49.08 101.81 50.46
N THR A 877 -48.83 103.10 50.23
CA THR A 877 -49.14 103.84 48.98
C THR A 877 -47.89 104.44 48.33
N GLY A 878 -47.86 104.61 47.00
CA GLY A 878 -46.70 105.07 46.22
C GLY A 878 -46.98 106.05 45.06
N TYR A 879 -46.05 106.99 44.81
CA TYR A 879 -46.16 108.12 43.87
C TYR A 879 -44.99 108.16 42.84
N ARG A 880 -45.23 108.27 41.52
CA ARG A 880 -44.21 108.08 40.46
C ARG A 880 -43.30 109.30 40.19
N THR A 881 -42.03 109.06 39.82
CA THR A 881 -40.99 110.10 39.62
C THR A 881 -39.91 109.89 38.52
N ALA A 882 -39.75 108.72 37.86
CA ALA A 882 -38.66 108.49 36.87
C ALA A 882 -38.95 107.40 35.79
N TYR A 883 -38.04 107.24 34.81
CA TYR A 883 -38.16 106.40 33.60
C TYR A 883 -36.95 105.44 33.34
N SER A 884 -37.02 104.61 32.28
CA SER A 884 -36.09 103.50 31.97
C SER A 884 -35.69 103.37 30.47
N CYS A 885 -34.78 102.44 30.13
CA CYS A 885 -34.31 102.12 28.76
C CYS A 885 -33.92 100.63 28.64
N TYR A 886 -34.04 100.02 27.45
CA TYR A 886 -33.86 98.60 27.16
C TYR A 886 -32.95 98.34 25.92
N GLY A 887 -32.35 97.15 25.82
CA GLY A 887 -31.46 96.77 24.71
C GLY A 887 -31.04 95.28 24.72
N THR A 888 -30.15 94.86 23.81
CA THR A 888 -29.68 93.46 23.68
C THR A 888 -28.17 93.30 23.40
N VAL A 889 -27.64 92.10 23.65
CA VAL A 889 -26.27 91.65 23.40
C VAL A 889 -26.30 90.25 22.81
N SER A 890 -25.50 89.97 21.77
CA SER A 890 -25.49 88.66 21.08
C SER A 890 -24.08 88.07 20.89
N ILE A 891 -23.99 86.75 21.00
CA ILE A 891 -22.73 85.99 21.05
C ILE A 891 -22.82 84.79 20.09
N TYR A 892 -21.75 84.50 19.35
CA TYR A 892 -21.61 83.25 18.59
C TYR A 892 -20.89 82.20 19.46
N GLY A 893 -21.65 81.29 20.07
CA GLY A 893 -21.16 80.21 20.94
C GLY A 893 -21.73 80.29 22.35
N GLU A 894 -22.17 79.14 22.89
CA GLU A 894 -23.05 79.02 24.07
C GLU A 894 -22.46 79.60 25.37
N ASP A 895 -23.34 80.22 26.15
CA ASP A 895 -23.30 80.46 27.60
C ASP A 895 -22.06 81.13 28.22
N THR A 896 -22.14 82.25 28.95
CA THR A 896 -23.19 83.26 29.20
C THR A 896 -22.47 84.65 29.21
N VAL A 897 -22.95 85.83 29.65
CA VAL A 897 -24.15 86.26 30.42
C VAL A 897 -24.69 87.58 29.87
N THR A 898 -25.99 87.58 29.57
CA THR A 898 -26.92 88.72 29.75
C THR A 898 -28.16 88.10 30.43
N ASP A 899 -29.41 88.50 30.19
CA ASP A 899 -30.51 87.51 30.36
C ASP A 899 -30.45 86.44 29.24
N GLU A 900 -31.30 85.39 29.32
CA GLU A 900 -31.22 84.21 28.45
C GLU A 900 -31.49 84.53 26.96
N GLU A 901 -32.13 85.66 26.65
CA GLU A 901 -32.32 86.16 25.28
C GLU A 901 -31.37 87.31 24.91
N GLY A 902 -30.38 87.59 25.78
CA GLY A 902 -29.36 88.60 25.57
C GLY A 902 -29.74 90.03 26.00
N LYS A 903 -30.88 90.26 26.63
CA LYS A 903 -31.43 91.61 26.86
C LYS A 903 -30.85 92.28 28.12
N PHE A 904 -31.04 93.60 28.21
CA PHE A 904 -30.68 94.42 29.36
C PHE A 904 -31.65 95.61 29.55
N ARG A 905 -31.76 96.12 30.79
CA ARG A 905 -32.54 97.33 31.12
C ARG A 905 -31.76 98.28 32.04
N LEU A 906 -31.64 99.54 31.64
CA LEU A 906 -31.13 100.65 32.45
C LEU A 906 -32.32 101.39 33.10
N ARG A 907 -32.28 101.65 34.41
CA ARG A 907 -33.41 102.23 35.18
C ARG A 907 -33.05 103.50 35.94
N GLY A 908 -34.00 104.43 36.03
CA GLY A 908 -33.83 105.69 36.75
C GLY A 908 -33.12 106.74 35.91
N LEU A 909 -33.43 106.79 34.62
CA LEU A 909 -32.97 107.85 33.72
C LEU A 909 -33.82 109.10 33.92
N LEU A 910 -33.18 110.28 33.83
CA LEU A 910 -33.86 111.55 33.99
C LEU A 910 -34.29 112.09 32.61
N PRO A 911 -35.52 112.62 32.47
CA PRO A 911 -35.97 113.24 31.23
C PRO A 911 -35.12 114.48 30.92
N GLY A 912 -34.70 114.64 29.66
CA GLY A 912 -33.83 115.71 29.19
C GLY A 912 -32.33 115.44 29.33
N CYS A 913 -31.89 114.19 29.51
CA CYS A 913 -30.48 113.81 29.60
C CYS A 913 -30.02 112.85 28.50
N VAL A 914 -28.74 112.95 28.12
CA VAL A 914 -28.06 112.12 27.13
C VAL A 914 -27.06 111.19 27.83
N TYR A 915 -27.00 109.92 27.43
CA TYR A 915 -26.18 108.88 28.07
C TYR A 915 -25.40 108.06 27.04
N HIS A 916 -24.22 107.56 27.43
CA HIS A 916 -23.38 106.65 26.64
C HIS A 916 -23.36 105.25 27.28
N VAL A 917 -23.51 104.20 26.48
CA VAL A 917 -23.64 102.79 26.90
C VAL A 917 -22.51 101.96 26.27
N GLN A 918 -21.80 101.15 27.06
CA GLN A 918 -20.68 100.31 26.63
C GLN A 918 -20.49 99.08 27.54
N LEU A 919 -19.73 98.08 27.07
CA LEU A 919 -19.50 96.79 27.75
C LEU A 919 -18.21 96.81 28.60
N LYS A 920 -18.21 96.18 29.78
CA LYS A 920 -17.06 96.20 30.72
C LYS A 920 -16.03 95.10 30.41
N ALA A 921 -14.75 95.47 30.30
CA ALA A 921 -13.68 94.56 29.86
C ALA A 921 -12.85 93.88 30.98
N GLU A 922 -12.88 94.38 32.22
CA GLU A 922 -12.08 93.78 33.31
C GLU A 922 -12.67 92.44 33.79
N GLY A 923 -11.87 91.36 33.72
CA GLY A 923 -12.14 90.09 34.40
C GLY A 923 -12.71 88.94 33.56
N ASN A 924 -12.75 89.05 32.23
CA ASN A 924 -13.33 88.04 31.33
C ASN A 924 -12.34 87.58 30.25
N ASP A 925 -11.39 86.71 30.62
CA ASP A 925 -10.30 86.21 29.74
C ASP A 925 -10.79 85.35 28.54
N HIS A 926 -12.10 85.09 28.44
CA HIS A 926 -12.72 84.31 27.37
C HIS A 926 -13.21 85.16 26.17
N ILE A 927 -13.14 86.49 26.26
CA ILE A 927 -13.68 87.43 25.27
C ILE A 927 -12.55 88.12 24.48
N GLU A 928 -12.61 88.07 23.15
CA GLU A 928 -11.62 88.72 22.27
C GLU A 928 -11.93 90.21 22.03
N ARG A 929 -13.19 90.54 21.70
CA ARG A 929 -13.63 91.91 21.35
C ARG A 929 -15.16 92.03 21.29
N ALA A 930 -15.66 93.27 21.29
CA ALA A 930 -17.08 93.61 21.12
C ALA A 930 -17.29 94.76 20.10
N LEU A 931 -18.46 94.79 19.45
CA LEU A 931 -18.83 95.77 18.42
C LEU A 931 -20.32 96.19 18.53
N PRO A 932 -20.65 97.50 18.39
CA PRO A 932 -19.76 98.66 18.45
C PRO A 932 -19.22 98.86 19.88
N HIS A 933 -18.14 99.64 20.04
CA HIS A 933 -17.56 99.87 21.37
C HIS A 933 -18.46 100.67 22.32
N HIS A 934 -19.27 101.60 21.81
CA HIS A 934 -20.31 102.28 22.60
C HIS A 934 -21.48 102.75 21.73
N ARG A 935 -22.62 103.08 22.37
CA ARG A 935 -23.84 103.64 21.77
C ARG A 935 -24.36 104.81 22.62
N VAL A 936 -25.08 105.75 22.01
CA VAL A 936 -25.59 106.97 22.67
C VAL A 936 -27.12 106.99 22.61
N ILE A 937 -27.76 107.47 23.68
CA ILE A 937 -29.23 107.57 23.84
C ILE A 937 -29.63 108.91 24.51
N GLU A 938 -30.84 109.40 24.23
CA GLU A 938 -31.41 110.66 24.77
C GLU A 938 -32.83 110.42 25.30
N VAL A 939 -33.15 110.94 26.49
CA VAL A 939 -34.29 110.48 27.30
C VAL A 939 -35.44 111.49 27.34
N GLY A 940 -36.64 111.06 26.95
CA GLY A 940 -37.88 111.83 27.01
C GLY A 940 -38.77 111.48 28.21
N ASN A 941 -40.09 111.69 28.06
CA ASN A 941 -41.11 111.35 29.07
C ASN A 941 -41.63 109.89 28.96
N ASN A 942 -40.97 109.06 28.16
CA ASN A 942 -41.27 107.65 27.93
C ASN A 942 -39.96 106.86 28.01
N ASP A 943 -40.05 105.54 28.16
CA ASP A 943 -38.89 104.64 28.07
C ASP A 943 -38.33 104.56 26.62
N ILE A 944 -37.11 104.00 26.47
CA ILE A 944 -36.38 103.84 25.18
C ILE A 944 -36.04 102.36 24.93
N ASP A 945 -36.16 101.86 23.70
CA ASP A 945 -35.86 100.47 23.31
C ASP A 945 -34.74 100.34 22.25
N ASP A 946 -34.43 99.09 21.84
CA ASP A 946 -33.58 98.70 20.69
C ASP A 946 -32.09 99.15 20.69
N VAL A 947 -31.36 98.95 21.79
CA VAL A 947 -29.90 99.22 21.91
C VAL A 947 -29.04 97.95 21.84
N ASN A 948 -28.31 97.68 20.73
CA ASN A 948 -27.68 96.36 20.46
C ASN A 948 -26.13 96.31 20.39
N ILE A 949 -25.49 95.21 20.85
CA ILE A 949 -24.02 94.95 20.87
C ILE A 949 -23.68 93.46 20.54
N ILE A 950 -22.48 93.14 20.00
CA ILE A 950 -22.02 91.79 19.57
C ILE A 950 -20.63 91.42 20.17
N VAL A 951 -20.34 90.14 20.48
CA VAL A 951 -19.10 89.65 21.17
C VAL A 951 -18.49 88.34 20.57
N PHE A 952 -17.15 88.12 20.72
CA PHE A 952 -16.37 86.97 20.17
C PHE A 952 -15.50 86.20 21.21
N ARG A 953 -15.13 84.92 20.94
CA ARG A 953 -14.41 83.96 21.84
C ARG A 953 -13.28 83.13 21.15
N GLN A 954 -12.48 82.37 21.93
CA GLN A 954 -11.28 81.60 21.50
C GLN A 954 -11.38 80.04 21.68
N ILE A 955 -10.57 79.24 20.97
CA ILE A 955 -10.64 77.76 20.88
C ILE A 955 -9.33 77.05 21.34
N ASN A 956 -9.43 75.83 21.92
CA ASN A 956 -8.32 75.04 22.52
C ASN A 956 -8.28 73.54 22.10
N GLN A 957 -7.91 73.22 20.84
CA GLN A 957 -7.71 71.83 20.37
C GLN A 957 -6.50 71.73 19.40
N PHE A 958 -5.94 70.53 19.20
CA PHE A 958 -4.81 70.25 18.30
C PHE A 958 -5.05 68.99 17.42
N ASP A 959 -5.09 69.14 16.10
CA ASP A 959 -5.29 68.02 15.16
C ASP A 959 -3.98 67.38 14.67
N LEU A 960 -3.89 66.04 14.67
CA LEU A 960 -2.76 65.31 14.09
C LEU A 960 -3.18 64.45 12.89
N SER A 961 -2.55 64.67 11.74
CA SER A 961 -2.78 63.91 10.51
C SER A 961 -1.46 63.62 9.78
N GLY A 962 -1.51 62.79 8.75
CA GLY A 962 -0.33 62.52 7.94
C GLY A 962 -0.55 61.58 6.77
N ASN A 963 0.49 61.41 5.97
CA ASN A 963 0.51 60.48 4.85
C ASN A 963 1.79 59.64 4.81
N VAL A 964 1.71 58.48 4.17
CA VAL A 964 2.81 57.54 4.00
C VAL A 964 3.00 57.27 2.51
N ILE A 965 4.19 57.56 2.00
CA ILE A 965 4.55 57.41 0.60
C ILE A 965 5.20 56.04 0.40
N THR A 966 4.52 55.15 -0.33
CA THR A 966 4.99 53.81 -0.68
C THR A 966 4.22 53.26 -1.89
N SER A 967 4.69 52.17 -2.50
CA SER A 967 3.92 51.40 -3.49
C SER A 967 2.69 50.75 -2.85
N SER A 968 1.55 50.75 -3.55
CA SER A 968 0.27 50.25 -3.03
C SER A 968 0.29 48.78 -2.58
N GLU A 969 1.18 47.97 -3.16
CA GLU A 969 1.44 46.57 -2.76
C GLU A 969 1.90 46.41 -1.30
N TYR A 970 2.52 47.42 -0.69
CA TYR A 970 3.04 47.36 0.69
C TYR A 970 2.07 47.94 1.74
N LEU A 971 1.07 48.73 1.35
CA LEU A 971 0.13 49.40 2.27
C LEU A 971 -0.58 48.46 3.27
N PRO A 972 -0.99 47.22 2.90
CA PRO A 972 -1.61 46.30 3.85
C PRO A 972 -0.68 45.83 4.99
N THR A 973 0.64 46.01 4.82
CA THR A 973 1.66 45.60 5.81
C THR A 973 1.99 46.71 6.81
N LEU A 974 1.51 47.94 6.59
CA LEU A 974 1.96 49.14 7.27
C LEU A 974 0.99 49.68 8.34
N TRP A 975 1.59 50.10 9.45
CA TRP A 975 0.90 50.65 10.62
C TRP A 975 1.62 51.91 11.10
N VAL A 976 0.87 52.96 11.43
CA VAL A 976 1.40 54.18 12.03
C VAL A 976 1.05 54.21 13.51
N LYS A 977 2.03 54.52 14.36
CA LYS A 977 1.92 54.52 15.82
C LYS A 977 2.27 55.90 16.38
N LEU A 978 1.47 56.38 17.32
CA LEU A 978 1.71 57.61 18.07
C LEU A 978 2.14 57.27 19.49
N TYR A 979 3.25 57.82 19.93
CA TYR A 979 3.83 57.68 21.26
C TYR A 979 3.98 59.05 21.93
N LYS A 980 4.03 59.09 23.27
CA LYS A 980 4.51 60.27 24.01
C LYS A 980 6.03 60.13 24.18
N SER A 981 6.76 61.24 24.16
CA SER A 981 8.24 61.19 24.07
C SER A 981 8.93 60.62 25.32
N ASP A 982 8.19 60.55 26.44
CA ASP A 982 8.59 59.95 27.72
C ASP A 982 8.27 58.43 27.80
N ASN A 983 7.50 57.87 26.86
CA ASN A 983 7.13 56.46 26.84
C ASN A 983 7.03 55.90 25.41
N LEU A 984 8.14 55.36 24.90
CA LEU A 984 8.24 54.76 23.57
C LEU A 984 7.91 53.25 23.54
N ASP A 985 7.64 52.62 24.68
CA ASP A 985 7.24 51.20 24.73
C ASP A 985 5.74 51.02 24.45
N ASN A 986 4.89 51.92 24.97
CA ASN A 986 3.44 51.87 24.81
C ASN A 986 2.92 52.99 23.88
N PRO A 987 2.39 52.66 22.68
CA PRO A 987 1.78 53.66 21.81
C PRO A 987 0.45 54.13 22.40
N ILE A 988 0.24 55.45 22.42
CA ILE A 988 -1.04 56.09 22.78
C ILE A 988 -2.13 55.65 21.79
N GLN A 989 -1.80 55.67 20.50
CA GLN A 989 -2.72 55.35 19.41
C GLN A 989 -1.99 54.61 18.28
N THR A 990 -2.72 53.84 17.48
CA THR A 990 -2.16 53.00 16.40
C THR A 990 -3.19 52.81 15.28
N VAL A 991 -2.82 53.13 14.05
CA VAL A 991 -3.70 53.11 12.86
C VAL A 991 -3.08 52.22 11.78
N SER A 992 -3.84 51.26 11.25
CA SER A 992 -3.47 50.50 10.04
C SER A 992 -3.78 51.30 8.79
N LEU A 993 -2.85 51.36 7.82
CA LEU A 993 -3.08 52.06 6.56
C LEU A 993 -3.99 51.26 5.61
N GLY A 994 -3.79 49.94 5.53
CA GLY A 994 -4.64 49.02 4.77
C GLY A 994 -4.53 49.24 3.25
N GLN A 995 -5.30 50.18 2.71
CA GLN A 995 -5.22 50.64 1.32
C GLN A 995 -5.13 52.19 1.20
N SER A 996 -5.16 52.91 2.31
CA SER A 996 -5.03 54.36 2.35
C SER A 996 -3.57 54.79 2.42
N LEU A 997 -3.19 55.82 1.65
CA LEU A 997 -1.92 56.52 1.82
C LEU A 997 -1.96 57.55 2.98
N PHE A 998 -3.13 57.80 3.58
CA PHE A 998 -3.39 58.84 4.60
C PHE A 998 -3.85 58.22 5.93
N PHE A 999 -3.43 58.84 7.03
CA PHE A 999 -3.85 58.53 8.40
C PHE A 999 -4.22 59.82 9.16
N HIS A 1000 -5.11 59.70 10.12
CA HIS A 1000 -5.48 60.77 11.04
C HIS A 1000 -5.69 60.15 12.43
N PHE A 1001 -5.23 60.86 13.46
CA PHE A 1001 -5.40 60.53 14.86
C PHE A 1001 -6.42 61.51 15.47
N PRO A 1002 -7.38 61.06 16.31
CA PRO A 1002 -8.29 61.94 17.03
C PRO A 1002 -7.61 63.12 17.73
N PRO A 1003 -8.29 64.27 17.87
CA PRO A 1003 -7.68 65.51 18.37
C PRO A 1003 -6.99 65.34 19.72
N LEU A 1004 -5.82 65.96 19.84
CA LEU A 1004 -5.04 66.06 21.07
C LEU A 1004 -5.36 67.37 21.80
N LEU A 1005 -5.01 67.42 23.08
CA LEU A 1005 -4.99 68.67 23.84
C LEU A 1005 -3.87 69.58 23.31
N ARG A 1006 -4.10 70.89 23.30
CA ARG A 1006 -3.06 71.89 23.03
C ARG A 1006 -2.27 72.17 24.31
N ASP A 1007 -1.59 71.15 24.83
CA ASP A 1007 -0.81 71.19 26.07
C ASP A 1007 0.65 71.60 25.85
N GLY A 1008 1.16 71.51 24.61
CA GLY A 1008 2.55 71.79 24.26
C GLY A 1008 3.52 70.62 24.47
N GLU A 1009 3.04 69.44 24.89
CA GLU A 1009 3.85 68.25 25.13
C GLU A 1009 4.45 67.67 23.83
N ASN A 1010 5.54 66.91 23.96
CA ASN A 1010 6.24 66.30 22.83
C ASN A 1010 5.77 64.87 22.55
N TYR A 1011 5.42 64.60 21.30
CA TYR A 1011 4.93 63.32 20.79
C TYR A 1011 5.80 62.81 19.62
N VAL A 1012 5.77 61.48 19.40
CA VAL A 1012 6.53 60.81 18.33
C VAL A 1012 5.62 59.94 17.49
N VAL A 1013 5.62 60.14 16.18
CA VAL A 1013 4.95 59.29 15.19
C VAL A 1013 5.98 58.35 14.57
N LEU A 1014 5.70 57.05 14.55
CA LEU A 1014 6.59 56.01 14.03
C LEU A 1014 5.83 55.07 13.08
N LEU A 1015 6.45 54.74 11.95
CA LEU A 1015 5.94 53.73 11.00
C LEU A 1015 6.45 52.33 11.37
N ASP A 1016 5.59 51.32 11.27
CA ASP A 1016 5.90 49.91 11.50
C ASP A 1016 5.43 49.05 10.31
N SER A 1017 6.08 47.91 10.07
CA SER A 1017 5.83 47.06 8.89
C SER A 1017 5.97 45.56 9.17
N THR A 1018 5.01 44.78 8.69
CA THR A 1018 5.00 43.31 8.78
C THR A 1018 5.73 42.60 7.63
N LEU A 1019 6.50 43.32 6.79
CA LEU A 1019 7.31 42.70 5.74
C LEU A 1019 8.47 41.84 6.31
N PRO A 1020 8.92 40.79 5.61
CA PRO A 1020 10.06 39.99 6.06
C PRO A 1020 11.40 40.65 5.64
N ARG A 1021 12.15 41.15 6.63
CA ARG A 1021 13.53 41.72 6.43
C ARG A 1021 14.57 40.74 5.85
N SER A 1022 14.22 39.46 5.72
CA SER A 1022 15.00 38.44 5.02
C SER A 1022 14.85 38.49 3.49
N GLN A 1023 13.78 39.10 2.97
CA GLN A 1023 13.52 39.22 1.52
C GLN A 1023 13.53 40.68 1.02
N TYR A 1024 13.40 41.65 1.92
CA TYR A 1024 13.42 43.08 1.62
C TYR A 1024 14.37 43.80 2.59
N ASP A 1025 15.00 44.88 2.13
CA ASP A 1025 15.64 45.87 3.00
C ASP A 1025 14.79 47.13 3.09
N TYR A 1026 14.68 47.70 4.29
CA TYR A 1026 13.92 48.93 4.52
C TYR A 1026 14.21 49.57 5.89
N GLY A 1027 14.24 50.90 5.89
CA GLY A 1027 14.13 51.70 7.11
C GLY A 1027 12.68 51.84 7.57
N LEU A 1028 12.49 52.16 8.86
CA LEU A 1028 11.20 52.56 9.43
C LEU A 1028 11.32 54.02 9.89
N PRO A 1029 10.66 54.99 9.23
CA PRO A 1029 10.76 56.41 9.58
C PRO A 1029 10.00 56.75 10.87
N GLN A 1030 10.51 57.74 11.59
CA GLN A 1030 9.88 58.34 12.77
C GLN A 1030 10.03 59.87 12.75
N VAL A 1031 9.07 60.60 13.34
CA VAL A 1031 9.03 62.07 13.40
C VAL A 1031 8.49 62.52 14.76
N SER A 1032 9.20 63.43 15.43
CA SER A 1032 8.76 64.05 16.71
C SER A 1032 8.20 65.46 16.49
N PHE A 1033 7.23 65.88 17.31
CA PHE A 1033 6.63 67.22 17.29
C PHE A 1033 6.05 67.63 18.65
N ALA A 1034 5.81 68.92 18.86
CA ALA A 1034 5.16 69.46 20.07
C ALA A 1034 3.72 69.96 19.80
N ALA A 1035 2.79 69.73 20.73
CA ALA A 1035 1.36 70.05 20.60
C ALA A 1035 1.00 71.54 20.87
N VAL A 1036 1.77 72.47 20.31
CA VAL A 1036 1.67 73.93 20.58
C VAL A 1036 0.74 74.67 19.58
N GLY A 1037 0.51 74.09 18.40
CA GLY A 1037 -0.27 74.69 17.32
C GLY A 1037 -1.79 74.44 17.41
N TYR A 1038 -2.48 74.48 16.26
CA TYR A 1038 -3.85 73.97 16.13
C TYR A 1038 -3.92 72.69 15.27
N HIS A 1039 -2.91 72.43 14.44
CA HIS A 1039 -2.80 71.19 13.68
C HIS A 1039 -1.33 70.85 13.36
N LYS A 1040 -1.07 69.60 13.01
CA LYS A 1040 0.18 69.14 12.41
C LYS A 1040 -0.10 68.04 11.38
N HIS A 1041 0.53 68.15 10.21
CA HIS A 1041 0.61 67.09 9.22
C HIS A 1041 2.02 66.47 9.20
N VAL A 1042 2.12 65.15 9.05
CA VAL A 1042 3.38 64.38 9.05
C VAL A 1042 3.47 63.50 7.82
N THR A 1043 4.59 63.54 7.10
CA THR A 1043 4.84 62.67 5.93
C THR A 1043 5.94 61.66 6.25
N LEU A 1044 5.64 60.38 6.01
CA LEU A 1044 6.55 59.25 6.22
C LEU A 1044 6.83 58.57 4.86
N ILE A 1045 8.04 58.07 4.62
CA ILE A 1045 8.42 57.47 3.34
C ILE A 1045 8.90 56.04 3.57
N PHE A 1046 8.34 55.09 2.82
CA PHE A 1046 8.62 53.66 2.97
C PHE A 1046 8.84 53.00 1.61
N ASN A 1047 10.12 52.90 1.21
CA ASN A 1047 10.52 52.35 -0.08
C ASN A 1047 11.33 51.06 0.16
N PRO A 1048 10.69 49.89 0.32
CA PRO A 1048 11.40 48.64 0.56
C PRO A 1048 12.06 48.14 -0.72
N THR A 1049 13.37 47.90 -0.67
CA THR A 1049 14.11 47.29 -1.78
C THR A 1049 14.09 45.78 -1.63
N ARG A 1050 13.61 45.06 -2.65
CA ARG A 1050 13.65 43.59 -2.62
C ARG A 1050 15.10 43.14 -2.74
N LYS A 1051 15.57 42.32 -1.79
CA LYS A 1051 16.92 41.76 -1.82
C LYS A 1051 17.01 40.80 -3.00
N LEU A 1052 17.77 41.20 -4.01
CA LEU A 1052 18.17 40.30 -5.10
C LEU A 1052 18.98 39.15 -4.49
N PRO A 1053 18.85 37.92 -5.00
CA PRO A 1053 19.57 36.78 -4.46
C PRO A 1053 21.05 36.87 -4.85
N GLU A 1054 21.85 37.55 -4.02
CA GLU A 1054 23.28 37.31 -3.98
C GLU A 1054 23.51 35.82 -3.72
N GLN A 1055 24.23 35.16 -4.61
CA GLN A 1055 24.56 33.74 -4.49
C GLN A 1055 25.66 33.56 -3.46
N ASP A 1056 25.33 33.77 -2.19
CA ASP A 1056 26.19 33.37 -1.09
C ASP A 1056 26.33 31.84 -1.12
N ILE A 1057 27.54 31.37 -1.38
CA ILE A 1057 27.79 30.01 -1.84
C ILE A 1057 27.59 29.04 -0.67
N ALA A 1058 26.48 28.29 -0.70
CA ALA A 1058 26.27 27.17 0.21
C ALA A 1058 27.47 26.21 0.14
N GLN A 1059 28.02 25.86 1.31
CA GLN A 1059 29.21 25.02 1.44
C GLN A 1059 28.93 23.57 0.99
N GLY A 1060 29.00 23.33 -0.33
CA GLY A 1060 28.77 22.03 -0.96
C GLY A 1060 29.33 21.86 -2.37
N SER A 1061 29.72 22.94 -3.07
CA SER A 1061 30.05 22.90 -4.50
C SER A 1061 31.52 22.67 -4.88
N TYR A 1062 32.41 22.32 -3.95
CA TYR A 1062 33.78 21.88 -4.29
C TYR A 1062 33.82 20.50 -4.97
N ILE A 1063 32.75 19.70 -4.84
CA ILE A 1063 32.63 18.39 -5.50
C ILE A 1063 32.09 18.52 -6.93
N ALA A 1064 31.29 19.55 -7.22
CA ALA A 1064 30.61 19.69 -8.52
C ALA A 1064 31.58 19.86 -9.71
N LEU A 1065 32.68 20.60 -9.51
CA LEU A 1065 33.63 20.95 -10.57
C LEU A 1065 34.51 19.76 -11.06
N PRO A 1066 35.08 18.90 -10.18
CA PRO A 1066 35.67 17.64 -10.65
C PRO A 1066 34.61 16.66 -11.20
N LEU A 1067 33.34 16.75 -10.78
CA LEU A 1067 32.27 15.90 -11.31
C LEU A 1067 31.85 16.31 -12.74
N THR A 1068 31.75 17.60 -13.05
CA THR A 1068 31.50 18.06 -14.43
C THR A 1068 32.70 17.80 -15.33
N LEU A 1069 33.93 17.92 -14.82
CA LEU A 1069 35.14 17.48 -15.54
C LEU A 1069 35.13 15.97 -15.83
N LEU A 1070 34.70 15.14 -14.86
CA LEU A 1070 34.50 13.70 -15.05
C LEU A 1070 33.40 13.38 -16.07
N VAL A 1071 32.28 14.11 -16.08
CA VAL A 1071 31.20 13.93 -17.06
C VAL A 1071 31.65 14.33 -18.47
N LEU A 1072 32.45 15.40 -18.62
CA LEU A 1072 33.06 15.78 -19.89
C LEU A 1072 34.10 14.76 -20.37
N LEU A 1073 34.95 14.26 -19.48
CA LEU A 1073 35.87 13.14 -19.76
C LEU A 1073 35.13 11.84 -20.12
N ALA A 1074 33.97 11.60 -19.51
CA ALA A 1074 33.12 10.44 -19.80
C ALA A 1074 32.43 10.55 -21.17
N GLY A 1075 31.98 11.75 -21.55
CA GLY A 1075 31.52 12.03 -22.92
C GLY A 1075 32.64 11.87 -23.95
N TYR A 1076 33.85 12.33 -23.63
CA TYR A 1076 35.01 12.21 -24.52
C TYR A 1076 35.52 10.77 -24.68
N ASN A 1077 35.38 9.91 -23.65
CA ASN A 1077 35.74 8.49 -23.70
C ASN A 1077 34.52 7.54 -23.73
N HIS A 1078 33.41 7.96 -24.35
CA HIS A 1078 32.14 7.23 -24.27
C HIS A 1078 32.24 5.76 -24.73
N ASP A 1079 33.02 5.46 -25.77
CA ASP A 1079 33.29 4.11 -26.31
C ASP A 1079 33.86 3.12 -25.29
N LYS A 1080 34.45 3.59 -24.18
CA LYS A 1080 35.02 2.74 -23.12
C LYS A 1080 34.22 2.73 -21.82
N LEU A 1081 33.23 3.61 -21.65
CA LEU A 1081 32.47 3.76 -20.40
C LEU A 1081 31.06 3.16 -20.44
N ILE A 1082 30.46 3.06 -21.63
CA ILE A 1082 29.15 2.43 -21.82
C ILE A 1082 29.10 0.98 -21.28
N PRO A 1083 30.12 0.11 -21.46
CA PRO A 1083 30.11 -1.26 -20.92
C PRO A 1083 30.11 -1.33 -19.40
N LEU A 1084 30.68 -0.33 -18.71
CA LEU A 1084 30.84 -0.33 -17.25
C LEU A 1084 29.55 0.13 -16.55
N LEU A 1085 28.87 1.14 -17.10
CA LEU A 1085 27.61 1.68 -16.55
C LEU A 1085 26.47 0.64 -16.60
N LEU A 1086 26.42 -0.18 -17.65
CA LEU A 1086 25.42 -1.26 -17.79
C LEU A 1086 25.53 -2.36 -16.72
N GLN A 1087 26.68 -2.48 -16.02
CA GLN A 1087 26.81 -3.41 -14.90
C GLN A 1087 26.35 -2.83 -13.55
N LEU A 1088 26.27 -1.50 -13.42
CA LEU A 1088 25.93 -0.81 -12.16
C LEU A 1088 24.42 -0.53 -11.99
N THR A 1089 23.68 -0.34 -13.07
CA THR A 1089 22.22 -0.11 -13.04
C THR A 1089 21.43 -1.33 -12.52
N SER A 1090 22.03 -2.52 -12.53
CA SER A 1090 21.39 -3.78 -12.09
C SER A 1090 21.35 -4.00 -10.56
N ARG A 1091 21.86 -3.07 -9.74
CA ARG A 1091 21.96 -3.22 -8.27
C ARG A 1091 21.28 -2.14 -7.41
N LEU A 1092 20.59 -1.16 -8.00
CA LEU A 1092 20.08 0.01 -7.26
C LEU A 1092 18.59 0.35 -7.53
N GLN A 1093 17.72 -0.66 -7.54
CA GLN A 1093 16.27 -0.50 -7.37
C GLN A 1093 15.77 -1.29 -6.14
N GLY A 1094 16.22 -0.87 -4.97
CA GLY A 1094 15.76 -1.37 -3.67
C GLY A 1094 15.94 -0.32 -2.58
N VAL A 1095 15.13 -0.43 -1.51
CA VAL A 1095 15.13 0.44 -0.32
C VAL A 1095 14.70 1.90 -0.56
N ARG A 1096 13.39 2.14 -0.53
CA ARG A 1096 12.80 3.22 0.30
C ARG A 1096 11.28 3.05 0.49
N ALA A 1097 10.91 2.36 1.57
CA ALA A 1097 9.56 2.42 2.14
C ALA A 1097 9.63 2.09 3.63
N LEU A 1098 9.20 3.06 4.46
CA LEU A 1098 8.72 3.01 5.86
C LEU A 1098 9.33 4.10 6.75
N GLY A 1099 8.48 4.65 7.62
CA GLY A 1099 8.77 5.82 8.48
C GLY A 1099 8.04 7.08 7.98
N GLN A 1100 6.96 7.55 8.62
CA GLN A 1100 6.26 7.03 9.80
C GLN A 1100 4.74 7.17 9.62
N ALA A 1101 3.98 6.46 10.46
CA ALA A 1101 2.55 6.71 10.63
C ALA A 1101 2.31 8.03 11.39
N ALA A 1102 1.20 8.72 11.08
CA ALA A 1102 0.62 9.69 12.00
C ALA A 1102 -0.25 8.95 13.03
N SER A 1103 -0.22 9.41 14.29
CA SER A 1103 -1.27 9.08 15.26
C SER A 1103 -2.45 10.04 15.10
N ASP A 1104 -3.63 9.64 15.56
CA ASP A 1104 -4.80 10.51 15.61
C ASP A 1104 -4.53 11.82 16.37
N ASN A 1105 -5.07 12.92 15.84
CA ASN A 1105 -6.05 13.67 16.61
C ASN A 1105 -7.10 14.27 15.67
N SER A 1106 -8.36 14.29 16.10
CA SER A 1106 -9.52 14.51 15.22
C SER A 1106 -9.98 15.97 15.15
N GLY A 1107 -10.40 16.42 13.97
CA GLY A 1107 -11.18 17.65 13.82
C GLY A 1107 -11.55 17.93 12.35
N PRO A 1108 -12.84 17.90 11.95
CA PRO A 1108 -13.28 18.54 10.72
C PRO A 1108 -13.31 20.06 10.88
N GLU A 1109 -13.33 20.78 9.75
CA GLU A 1109 -13.21 22.24 9.69
C GLU A 1109 -14.47 22.95 10.22
N ASP A 1110 -14.34 24.13 10.87
CA ASP A 1110 -14.51 25.40 10.13
C ASP A 1110 -14.13 26.72 10.88
N VAL A 1111 -13.76 27.73 10.08
CA VAL A 1111 -14.02 29.19 10.24
C VAL A 1111 -13.56 30.01 11.51
N LYS A 1112 -12.45 30.74 11.30
CA LYS A 1112 -12.17 32.19 11.59
C LYS A 1112 -11.94 32.80 13.00
N ARG A 1113 -10.85 33.62 13.02
CA ARG A 1113 -10.63 34.96 13.64
C ARG A 1113 -10.22 35.13 15.13
N GLN A 1114 -9.04 35.77 15.28
CA GLN A 1114 -8.69 36.90 16.19
C GLN A 1114 -8.76 36.71 17.74
N ALA A 1115 -7.87 37.28 18.58
CA ALA A 1115 -6.54 37.89 18.37
C ALA A 1115 -5.74 38.03 19.70
N LYS A 1116 -4.42 38.25 19.60
CA LYS A 1116 -3.47 38.78 20.61
C LYS A 1116 -3.38 38.14 22.03
N LYS A 1117 -2.32 37.33 22.21
CA LYS A 1117 -1.22 37.45 23.20
C LYS A 1117 -1.46 38.11 24.59
N GLN A 1118 -1.08 37.37 25.64
CA GLN A 1118 0.03 37.63 26.63
C GLN A 1118 0.11 39.03 27.29
N LYS A 1119 0.38 39.21 28.60
CA LYS A 1119 1.16 38.47 29.64
C LYS A 1119 0.74 39.00 31.06
N THR A 1120 1.27 38.65 32.25
CA THR A 1120 2.41 37.86 32.80
C THR A 1120 2.01 37.44 34.25
N ARG A 1121 2.17 36.18 34.71
CA ARG A 1121 3.35 35.50 35.33
C ARG A 1121 3.46 35.63 36.87
N ARG A 1122 3.79 34.49 37.51
CA ARG A 1122 3.82 34.15 38.96
C ARG A 1122 2.43 33.78 39.51
N THR A 1123 2.32 32.79 40.40
CA THR A 1123 3.42 31.97 40.97
C THR A 1123 3.79 30.80 40.08
#